data_AF-A0A2V5VUJ6-F1
#
_entry.id   AF-A0A2V5VUJ6-F1
#
_cell.length_a   1.000
_cell.length_b   1.000
_cell.length_c   1.000
_cell.angle_alpha   90.00
_cell.angle_beta   90.00
_cell.angle_gamma   90.00
#
_symmetry.space_group_name_H-M   'P 1'
#
loop_
_entity.id
_entity.type
_entity.pdbx_description
1 polymer ?
#
loop_
_entity_poly.entity_id
_entity_poly.type
_entity_poly.pdbx_seq_one_letter_code
_entity_poly.pdbx_strand_id
1 'polypeptide(L)'
;MNKPRIVSFLPAATEMVYGLGLGDQLVGVSHECDFPAEAKTKPIVVRPALALERMSPREIDRAVSERLRNGESIYQVDEKLLRELKPDLILTQDVCQVCAPSGKELSVALRSLQPRPETLWMSPHSLEAISENLRALGQATGRANEAEAWIGSGGERLKKIRARTRNLSRRPRVFCMEWADPVYGAGHWVPEMIELAGGMDALARKGADSVRIAWDDVSKWAPEILILSPCGFHLEQALGQISFLESLPGWADLPAVRQGRVYVVDANSYFARPGPRVVEGTELLAHLIHPGLFDWNGPANAFRQVPPPNSSPSETRTKTCPRCGQPFPCKVGGCWCDDLPPLPPSTEPRTDCLCPNCLAKAIEAGAQADGRGPGVGSQRSGLLSSGPRRSTLDFRPGTSAFTLIELLVVIAILAVLAALLLPALGRGKATARQIKCLSNLRQLELAAQMYWDENNGSAFRYRGVATNGGDIYWFGWLARGSEGKRAFDPSCGALFPYLGGRGVEVCPALNYSLQQFKLKASGAAYGYGYNLCLSAPMSQPAINLNKIIRPIETAVLADAAQVNTFQPPASPDHPMLEEFYYVSTNANEATAHFRHGQTARVAFCDGHVGTERPLEGSLDQRLPAQFVGRLRPEILTVP
;
A
#
# COMPACT_ATOMS: atom_id res chain seq x y z
N MET A 1 -12.60 33.38 -1.25
CA MET A 1 -12.71 32.06 -1.92
C MET A 1 -13.56 31.15 -1.05
N ASN A 2 -14.45 30.36 -1.65
CA ASN A 2 -15.31 29.44 -0.90
C ASN A 2 -14.43 28.34 -0.27
N LYS A 3 -14.66 27.98 0.99
CA LYS A 3 -13.89 26.93 1.67
C LYS A 3 -14.28 25.57 1.08
N PRO A 4 -13.33 24.74 0.59
CA PRO A 4 -13.66 23.48 -0.07
C PRO A 4 -14.28 22.50 0.93
N ARG A 5 -15.27 21.72 0.49
CA ARG A 5 -15.86 20.61 1.25
C ARG A 5 -15.10 19.33 0.91
N ILE A 6 -14.34 18.82 1.86
CA ILE A 6 -13.41 17.71 1.67
C ILE A 6 -14.05 16.43 2.20
N VAL A 7 -14.00 15.36 1.40
CA VAL A 7 -14.30 14.00 1.85
C VAL A 7 -13.05 13.14 1.70
N SER A 8 -12.67 12.43 2.76
CA SER A 8 -11.49 11.57 2.76
C SER A 8 -11.89 10.10 2.80
N PHE A 9 -11.38 9.29 1.88
CA PHE A 9 -11.64 7.86 1.83
C PHE A 9 -10.57 7.02 2.53
N LEU A 10 -9.50 7.65 3.03
CA LEU A 10 -8.39 6.97 3.66
C LEU A 10 -7.88 7.72 4.91
N PRO A 11 -7.42 7.00 5.94
CA PRO A 11 -6.92 7.60 7.17
C PRO A 11 -5.76 8.59 6.95
N ALA A 12 -4.77 8.22 6.14
CA ALA A 12 -3.59 9.06 5.89
C ALA A 12 -3.96 10.46 5.35
N ALA A 13 -4.91 10.53 4.43
CA ALA A 13 -5.38 11.80 3.88
C ALA A 13 -6.14 12.62 4.93
N THR A 14 -6.92 11.97 5.81
CA THR A 14 -7.58 12.65 6.93
C THR A 14 -6.57 13.31 7.86
N GLU A 15 -5.47 12.62 8.19
CA GLU A 15 -4.41 13.19 9.02
C GLU A 15 -3.75 14.41 8.36
N MET A 16 -3.47 14.32 7.05
CA MET A 16 -2.92 15.44 6.28
C MET A 16 -3.89 16.64 6.28
N VAL A 17 -5.19 16.41 6.08
CA VAL A 17 -6.22 17.46 6.13
C VAL A 17 -6.23 18.17 7.49
N TYR A 18 -6.20 17.41 8.59
CA TYR A 18 -6.17 18.01 9.92
C TYR A 18 -4.88 18.80 10.18
N GLY A 19 -3.71 18.26 9.82
CA GLY A 19 -2.46 18.98 10.07
C GLY A 19 -2.23 20.19 9.15
N LEU A 20 -2.93 20.27 8.01
CA LEU A 20 -3.02 21.50 7.22
C LEU A 20 -4.06 22.51 7.77
N GLY A 21 -4.66 22.22 8.93
CA GLY A 21 -5.66 23.09 9.56
C GLY A 21 -7.00 23.11 8.83
N LEU A 22 -7.34 22.03 8.12
CA LEU A 22 -8.55 21.91 7.30
C LEU A 22 -9.63 21.01 7.93
N GLY A 23 -9.53 20.72 9.23
CA GLY A 23 -10.47 19.83 9.95
C GLY A 23 -11.93 20.27 9.85
N ASP A 24 -12.21 21.57 9.81
CA ASP A 24 -13.57 22.12 9.61
C ASP A 24 -14.10 21.90 8.20
N GLN A 25 -13.20 21.79 7.22
CA GLN A 25 -13.53 21.54 5.80
C GLN A 25 -13.76 20.06 5.52
N LEU A 26 -13.28 19.17 6.40
CA LEU A 26 -13.54 17.75 6.32
C LEU A 26 -15.00 17.45 6.73
N VAL A 27 -15.80 17.03 5.75
CA VAL A 27 -17.25 16.80 5.93
C VAL A 27 -17.64 15.32 5.87
N GLY A 28 -16.71 14.43 5.50
CA GLY A 28 -16.94 12.98 5.50
C GLY A 28 -15.63 12.19 5.47
N VAL A 29 -15.64 11.00 6.07
CA VAL A 29 -14.46 10.16 6.27
C VAL A 29 -14.73 8.67 5.99
N SER A 30 -13.68 7.84 5.94
CA SER A 30 -13.83 6.39 6.03
C SER A 30 -13.93 5.91 7.49
N HIS A 31 -14.45 4.70 7.68
CA HIS A 31 -14.57 4.07 9.00
C HIS A 31 -13.24 3.91 9.76
N GLU A 32 -12.10 3.89 9.06
CA GLU A 32 -10.76 3.77 9.66
C GLU A 32 -10.13 5.13 10.01
N CYS A 33 -10.80 6.24 9.69
CA CYS A 33 -10.31 7.58 10.01
C CYS A 33 -10.52 7.89 11.49
N ASP A 34 -9.52 7.59 12.29
CA ASP A 34 -9.58 7.63 13.76
C ASP A 34 -8.62 8.66 14.40
N PHE A 35 -7.83 9.38 13.58
CA PHE A 35 -6.84 10.34 14.03
C PHE A 35 -6.89 11.66 13.22
N PRO A 36 -6.79 12.83 13.88
CA PRO A 36 -6.86 13.03 15.33
C PRO A 36 -8.25 12.62 15.87
N ALA A 37 -8.47 12.63 17.19
CA ALA A 37 -9.67 12.06 17.80
C ALA A 37 -10.98 12.67 17.25
N GLU A 38 -10.93 13.94 16.84
CA GLU A 38 -12.00 14.69 16.18
C GLU A 38 -12.41 14.10 14.83
N ALA A 39 -11.54 13.36 14.14
CA ALA A 39 -11.89 12.65 12.90
C ALA A 39 -13.03 11.64 13.11
N LYS A 40 -13.12 11.04 14.31
CA LYS A 40 -14.17 10.06 14.66
C LYS A 40 -15.57 10.66 14.73
N THR A 41 -15.68 11.98 14.87
CA THR A 41 -16.97 12.67 14.93
C THR A 41 -17.52 12.98 13.53
N LYS A 42 -16.74 12.74 12.48
CA LYS A 42 -17.15 13.03 11.10
C LYS A 42 -18.06 11.93 10.55
N PRO A 43 -19.01 12.25 9.66
CA PRO A 43 -19.85 11.25 9.02
C PRO A 43 -19.03 10.20 8.26
N ILE A 44 -19.33 8.92 8.49
CA ILE A 44 -18.67 7.80 7.80
C ILE A 44 -19.35 7.57 6.45
N VAL A 45 -18.62 7.87 5.38
CA VAL A 45 -19.03 7.72 3.98
C VAL A 45 -18.59 6.38 3.40
N VAL A 46 -17.48 5.82 3.90
CA VAL A 46 -16.91 4.56 3.40
C VAL A 46 -16.88 3.52 4.51
N ARG A 47 -17.44 2.34 4.22
CA ARG A 47 -17.48 1.18 5.12
C ARG A 47 -16.92 -0.07 4.45
N PRO A 48 -16.43 -1.05 5.22
CA PRO A 48 -16.05 -2.33 4.65
C PRO A 48 -17.31 -3.04 4.16
N ALA A 49 -17.22 -3.70 3.01
CA ALA A 49 -18.32 -4.49 2.46
C ALA A 49 -18.36 -5.93 3.01
N LEU A 50 -17.47 -6.24 3.95
CA LEU A 50 -17.38 -7.48 4.72
C LEU A 50 -17.39 -7.13 6.21
N ALA A 51 -18.04 -7.97 7.03
CA ALA A 51 -17.95 -7.88 8.49
C ALA A 51 -16.65 -8.57 8.96
N LEU A 52 -15.55 -7.83 8.94
CA LEU A 52 -14.20 -8.35 9.21
C LEU A 52 -13.93 -8.53 10.71
N GLU A 53 -14.71 -7.90 11.60
CA GLU A 53 -14.41 -7.77 13.03
C GLU A 53 -14.43 -9.10 13.80
N ARG A 54 -15.00 -10.16 13.21
CA ARG A 54 -15.13 -11.48 13.82
C ARG A 54 -14.30 -12.57 13.13
N MET A 55 -13.52 -12.19 12.13
CA MET A 55 -12.73 -13.12 11.31
C MET A 55 -11.29 -13.20 11.83
N SER A 56 -10.72 -14.40 11.78
CA SER A 56 -9.27 -14.58 11.97
C SER A 56 -8.48 -13.98 10.79
N PRO A 57 -7.17 -13.69 10.96
CA PRO A 57 -6.34 -13.16 9.88
C PRO A 57 -6.40 -14.00 8.59
N ARG A 58 -6.42 -15.32 8.69
CA ARG A 58 -6.57 -16.23 7.55
C ARG A 58 -7.92 -16.11 6.85
N GLU A 59 -8.99 -15.98 7.63
CA GLU A 59 -10.34 -15.82 7.08
C GLU A 59 -10.51 -14.47 6.37
N ILE A 60 -9.92 -13.41 6.93
CA ILE A 60 -9.86 -12.09 6.30
C ILE A 60 -9.07 -12.18 4.98
N ASP A 61 -7.86 -12.76 4.99
CA ASP A 61 -7.06 -12.91 3.78
C ASP A 61 -7.80 -13.68 2.69
N ARG A 62 -8.45 -14.79 3.05
CA ARG A 62 -9.24 -15.59 2.11
C ARG A 62 -10.40 -14.77 1.55
N ALA A 63 -11.21 -14.13 2.40
CA ALA A 63 -12.38 -13.37 1.97
C ALA A 63 -12.01 -12.17 1.09
N VAL A 64 -10.96 -11.43 1.46
CA VAL A 64 -10.43 -10.31 0.67
C VAL A 64 -9.87 -10.80 -0.67
N SER A 65 -9.07 -11.87 -0.66
CA SER A 65 -8.48 -12.44 -1.87
C SER A 65 -9.52 -12.99 -2.85
N GLU A 66 -10.57 -13.63 -2.33
CA GLU A 66 -11.71 -14.11 -3.14
C GLU A 66 -12.44 -12.95 -3.81
N ARG A 67 -12.72 -11.86 -3.08
CA ARG A 67 -13.37 -10.68 -3.65
C ARG A 67 -12.51 -10.01 -4.71
N LEU A 68 -11.22 -9.80 -4.45
CA LEU A 68 -10.30 -9.23 -5.44
C LEU A 68 -10.25 -10.10 -6.70
N ARG A 69 -10.19 -11.43 -6.55
CA ARG A 69 -10.20 -12.38 -7.68
C ARG A 69 -11.49 -12.31 -8.50
N ASN A 70 -12.63 -12.14 -7.83
CA ASN A 70 -13.94 -12.02 -8.46
C ASN A 70 -14.22 -10.61 -9.02
N GLY A 71 -13.31 -9.64 -8.80
CA GLY A 71 -13.52 -8.23 -9.13
C GLY A 71 -14.65 -7.59 -8.32
N GLU A 72 -14.99 -8.15 -7.17
CA GLU A 72 -15.95 -7.61 -6.22
C GLU A 72 -15.30 -6.50 -5.38
N SER A 73 -16.12 -5.55 -4.94
CA SER A 73 -15.64 -4.50 -4.07
C SER A 73 -15.44 -5.01 -2.64
N ILE A 74 -14.36 -4.58 -2.00
CA ILE A 74 -14.17 -4.77 -0.56
C ILE A 74 -14.73 -3.61 0.28
N TYR A 75 -15.18 -2.52 -0.36
CA TYR A 75 -15.73 -1.35 0.30
C TYR A 75 -17.10 -0.95 -0.24
N GLN A 76 -17.87 -0.27 0.59
CA GLN A 76 -19.13 0.34 0.20
C GLN A 76 -19.05 1.85 0.44
N VAL A 77 -19.40 2.63 -0.59
CA VAL A 77 -19.52 4.09 -0.52
C VAL A 77 -20.99 4.45 -0.33
N ASP A 78 -21.31 5.25 0.69
CA ASP A 78 -22.65 5.79 0.90
C ASP A 78 -22.93 6.94 -0.07
N GLU A 79 -23.48 6.60 -1.24
CA GLU A 79 -23.81 7.57 -2.29
C GLU A 79 -24.87 8.59 -1.89
N LYS A 80 -25.76 8.24 -0.96
CA LYS A 80 -26.79 9.16 -0.48
C LYS A 80 -26.14 10.23 0.38
N LEU A 81 -25.36 9.81 1.37
CA LEU A 81 -24.61 10.72 2.23
C LEU A 81 -23.63 11.55 1.42
N LEU A 82 -22.92 10.97 0.45
CA LEU A 82 -21.97 11.70 -0.39
C LEU A 82 -22.66 12.81 -1.20
N ARG A 83 -23.88 12.58 -1.71
CA ARG A 83 -24.70 13.61 -2.37
C ARG A 83 -25.17 14.71 -1.42
N GLU A 84 -25.57 14.36 -0.20
CA GLU A 84 -25.97 15.32 0.84
C GLU A 84 -24.78 16.19 1.27
N LEU A 85 -23.59 15.58 1.37
CA LEU A 85 -22.37 16.25 1.76
C LEU A 85 -21.81 17.17 0.67
N LYS A 86 -22.21 17.05 -0.60
CA LYS A 86 -21.78 17.92 -1.70
C LYS A 86 -20.28 18.25 -1.65
N PRO A 87 -19.39 17.25 -1.73
CA PRO A 87 -17.95 17.49 -1.69
C PRO A 87 -17.51 18.33 -2.89
N ASP A 88 -16.50 19.16 -2.68
CA ASP A 88 -15.74 19.83 -3.74
C ASP A 88 -14.47 19.04 -4.06
N LEU A 89 -13.91 18.32 -3.07
CA LEU A 89 -12.69 17.53 -3.18
C LEU A 89 -12.85 16.17 -2.49
N ILE A 90 -12.51 15.09 -3.19
CA ILE A 90 -12.42 13.74 -2.64
C ILE A 90 -10.95 13.30 -2.62
N LEU A 91 -10.50 12.80 -1.47
CA LEU A 91 -9.16 12.24 -1.28
C LEU A 91 -9.25 10.72 -1.28
N THR A 92 -8.53 10.05 -2.17
CA THR A 92 -8.50 8.59 -2.28
C THR A 92 -7.09 8.08 -2.58
N GLN A 93 -6.90 6.76 -2.70
CA GLN A 93 -5.64 6.15 -3.14
C GLN A 93 -5.83 5.09 -4.23
N ASP A 94 -4.72 4.69 -4.85
CA ASP A 94 -4.60 3.52 -5.72
C ASP A 94 -3.42 2.59 -5.32
N VAL A 95 -2.76 2.84 -4.18
CA VAL A 95 -1.62 2.04 -3.67
C VAL A 95 -2.02 0.63 -3.28
N CYS A 96 -3.03 0.51 -2.42
CA CYS A 96 -3.47 -0.76 -1.91
C CYS A 96 -4.98 -0.86 -2.03
N GLN A 97 -5.44 -1.76 -2.91
CA GLN A 97 -6.86 -2.06 -3.11
C GLN A 97 -7.51 -2.65 -1.86
N VAL A 98 -6.72 -3.02 -0.83
CA VAL A 98 -7.17 -3.57 0.46
C VAL A 98 -7.40 -2.50 1.52
N CYS A 99 -6.70 -1.36 1.47
CA CYS A 99 -6.66 -0.38 2.56
C CYS A 99 -7.56 0.85 2.36
N ALA A 100 -8.11 1.06 1.15
CA ALA A 100 -9.15 2.06 0.90
C ALA A 100 -9.88 1.78 -0.43
N PRO A 101 -11.08 2.33 -0.66
CA PRO A 101 -11.75 2.22 -1.95
C PRO A 101 -10.92 2.82 -3.07
N SER A 102 -10.83 2.12 -4.20
CA SER A 102 -9.95 2.47 -5.31
C SER A 102 -10.65 2.23 -6.64
N GLY A 103 -10.50 3.15 -7.59
CA GLY A 103 -10.94 2.96 -8.99
C GLY A 103 -12.46 2.75 -9.18
N LYS A 104 -12.95 1.53 -8.96
CA LYS A 104 -14.29 1.05 -9.35
C LYS A 104 -15.41 1.65 -8.48
N GLU A 105 -15.26 1.66 -7.17
CA GLU A 105 -16.28 2.15 -6.23
C GLU A 105 -16.43 3.65 -6.33
N LEU A 106 -15.30 4.36 -6.37
CA LEU A 106 -15.31 5.80 -6.52
C LEU A 106 -15.86 6.21 -7.88
N SER A 107 -15.57 5.48 -8.96
CA SER A 107 -16.16 5.75 -10.28
C SER A 107 -17.68 5.57 -10.29
N VAL A 108 -18.22 4.61 -9.55
CA VAL A 108 -19.68 4.44 -9.39
C VAL A 108 -20.26 5.63 -8.61
N ALA A 109 -19.68 5.96 -7.46
CA ALA A 109 -20.16 7.04 -6.60
C ALA A 109 -20.02 8.44 -7.25
N LEU A 110 -18.98 8.68 -8.04
CA LEU A 110 -18.76 9.95 -8.74
C LEU A 110 -19.75 10.18 -9.89
N ARG A 111 -20.32 9.12 -10.49
CA ARG A 111 -21.30 9.26 -11.59
C ARG A 111 -22.60 9.92 -11.15
N SER A 112 -22.96 9.81 -9.87
CA SER A 112 -24.21 10.34 -9.32
C SER A 112 -24.10 11.73 -8.68
N LEU A 113 -22.90 12.34 -8.67
CA LEU A 113 -22.65 13.67 -8.10
C LEU A 113 -22.60 14.75 -9.19
N GLN A 114 -23.44 15.79 -9.04
CA GLN A 114 -23.38 17.02 -9.83
C GLN A 114 -23.43 18.27 -8.94
N PRO A 115 -22.49 19.24 -9.05
CA PRO A 115 -21.27 19.18 -9.86
C PRO A 115 -20.33 18.06 -9.38
N ARG A 116 -19.46 17.59 -10.27
CA ARG A 116 -18.53 16.50 -9.96
C ARG A 116 -17.37 17.05 -9.11
N PRO A 117 -17.07 16.47 -7.93
CA PRO A 117 -15.93 16.90 -7.13
C PRO A 117 -14.61 16.64 -7.84
N GLU A 118 -13.61 17.46 -7.56
CA GLU A 118 -12.23 17.15 -7.85
C GLU A 118 -11.81 15.90 -7.05
N THR A 119 -10.92 15.09 -7.60
CA THR A 119 -10.43 13.88 -6.92
C THR A 119 -8.91 13.91 -6.89
N LEU A 120 -8.34 13.89 -5.69
CA LEU A 120 -6.90 13.75 -5.48
C LEU A 120 -6.56 12.28 -5.17
N TRP A 121 -5.78 11.68 -6.07
CA TRP A 121 -5.30 10.31 -5.94
C TRP A 121 -3.94 10.31 -5.25
N MET A 122 -3.86 9.62 -4.10
CA MET A 122 -2.64 9.47 -3.32
C MET A 122 -2.02 8.10 -3.58
N SER A 123 -0.89 8.10 -4.28
CA SER A 123 -0.22 6.87 -4.75
C SER A 123 1.19 6.65 -4.17
N PRO A 124 1.43 6.81 -2.85
CA PRO A 124 2.80 6.82 -2.35
C PRO A 124 3.43 5.42 -2.26
N HIS A 125 4.60 5.26 -2.88
CA HIS A 125 5.44 4.06 -2.75
C HIS A 125 6.77 4.32 -2.02
N SER A 126 7.02 5.55 -1.55
CA SER A 126 8.23 5.95 -0.83
C SER A 126 7.92 7.09 0.15
N LEU A 127 8.84 7.38 1.08
CA LEU A 127 8.71 8.52 2.00
C LEU A 127 8.65 9.87 1.26
N GLU A 128 9.38 10.00 0.14
CA GLU A 128 9.28 11.18 -0.72
C GLU A 128 7.89 11.27 -1.36
N ALA A 129 7.35 10.17 -1.88
CA ALA A 129 6.02 10.16 -2.49
C ALA A 129 4.91 10.50 -1.47
N ILE A 130 5.09 10.15 -0.20
CA ILE A 130 4.20 10.62 0.89
C ILE A 130 4.25 12.14 1.02
N SER A 131 5.46 12.72 0.97
CA SER A 131 5.66 14.16 1.01
C SER A 131 5.07 14.85 -0.23
N GLU A 132 5.18 14.24 -1.41
CA GLU A 132 4.55 14.73 -2.64
C GLU A 132 3.01 14.76 -2.55
N ASN A 133 2.38 13.76 -1.92
CA ASN A 133 0.92 13.78 -1.70
C ASN A 133 0.51 14.90 -0.74
N LEU A 134 1.26 15.13 0.33
CA LEU A 134 1.01 16.24 1.25
C LEU A 134 1.15 17.59 0.54
N ARG A 135 2.17 17.73 -0.32
CA ARG A 135 2.38 18.90 -1.18
C ARG A 135 1.23 19.10 -2.15
N ALA A 136 0.78 18.04 -2.83
CA ALA A 136 -0.35 18.11 -3.76
C ALA A 136 -1.65 18.51 -3.06
N LEU A 137 -1.91 17.96 -1.86
CA LEU A 137 -3.04 18.38 -1.03
C LEU A 137 -2.93 19.85 -0.62
N GLY A 138 -1.74 20.29 -0.19
CA GLY A 138 -1.47 21.68 0.13
C GLY A 138 -1.76 22.61 -1.06
N GLN A 139 -1.36 22.24 -2.27
CA GLN A 139 -1.65 23.01 -3.49
C GLN A 139 -3.16 23.06 -3.77
N ALA A 140 -3.84 21.91 -3.78
CA ALA A 140 -5.28 21.81 -4.07
C ALA A 140 -6.15 22.58 -3.06
N THR A 141 -5.66 22.80 -1.85
CA THR A 141 -6.42 23.44 -0.75
C THR A 141 -5.94 24.85 -0.42
N GLY A 142 -4.95 25.39 -1.13
CA GLY A 142 -4.37 26.71 -0.86
C GLY A 142 -3.54 26.77 0.43
N ARG A 143 -3.01 25.63 0.89
CA ARG A 143 -2.19 25.42 2.10
C ARG A 143 -0.76 24.98 1.78
N ALA A 144 -0.20 25.45 0.66
CA ALA A 144 1.11 25.01 0.20
C ALA A 144 2.24 25.34 1.19
N ASN A 145 2.18 26.50 1.85
CA ASN A 145 3.21 26.91 2.82
C ASN A 145 3.20 26.01 4.06
N GLU A 146 2.02 25.70 4.58
CA GLU A 146 1.82 24.78 5.71
C GLU A 146 2.30 23.37 5.36
N ALA A 147 2.03 22.91 4.13
CA ALA A 147 2.52 21.62 3.64
C ALA A 147 4.05 21.57 3.58
N GLU A 148 4.71 22.56 2.97
CA GLU A 148 6.18 22.58 2.88
C GLU A 148 6.85 22.71 4.26
N ALA A 149 6.27 23.50 5.18
CA ALA A 149 6.78 23.60 6.54
C ALA A 149 6.74 22.25 7.27
N TRP A 150 5.65 21.49 7.08
CA TRP A 150 5.51 20.17 7.68
C TRP A 150 6.47 19.15 7.05
N ILE A 151 6.57 19.12 5.71
CA ILE A 151 7.51 18.28 4.97
C ILE A 151 8.94 18.57 5.42
N GLY A 152 9.32 19.84 5.53
CA GLY A 152 10.64 20.27 6.00
C GLY A 152 10.95 19.77 7.41
N SER A 153 10.00 19.92 8.35
CA SER A 153 10.14 19.43 9.73
C SER A 153 10.35 17.91 9.79
N GLY A 154 9.55 17.15 9.05
CA GLY A 154 9.70 15.70 8.93
C GLY A 154 11.04 15.30 8.32
N GLY A 155 11.43 15.96 7.23
CA GLY A 155 12.71 15.73 6.55
C GLY A 155 13.93 15.96 7.45
N GLU A 156 13.93 17.00 8.28
CA GLU A 156 15.01 17.25 9.24
C GLU A 156 15.11 16.15 10.31
N ARG A 157 13.97 15.61 10.78
CA ARG A 157 13.96 14.47 11.71
C ARG A 157 14.54 13.21 11.07
N LEU A 158 14.13 12.88 9.84
CA LEU A 158 14.68 11.75 9.10
C LEU A 158 16.18 11.89 8.80
N LYS A 159 16.64 13.12 8.49
CA LYS A 159 18.08 13.42 8.31
C LYS A 159 18.87 13.16 9.58
N LYS A 160 18.34 13.50 10.77
CA LYS A 160 19.00 13.22 12.06
C LYS A 160 19.19 11.72 12.29
N ILE A 161 18.18 10.90 11.96
CA ILE A 161 18.29 9.44 12.02
C ILE A 161 19.39 8.97 11.08
N ARG A 162 19.32 9.35 9.81
CA ARG A 162 20.30 8.97 8.78
C ARG A 162 21.73 9.36 9.15
N ALA A 163 21.94 10.54 9.73
CA ALA A 163 23.25 11.01 10.14
C ALA A 163 23.89 10.14 11.24
N ARG A 164 23.07 9.57 12.13
CA ARG A 164 23.52 8.65 13.19
C ARG A 164 23.68 7.20 12.68
N THR A 165 22.88 6.77 11.70
CA THR A 165 22.91 5.38 11.17
C THR A 165 23.88 5.17 10.00
N ARG A 166 24.33 6.23 9.30
CA ARG A 166 25.17 6.11 8.09
C ARG A 166 26.50 5.38 8.30
N ASN A 167 27.10 5.49 9.49
CA ASN A 167 28.44 4.98 9.80
C ASN A 167 28.40 3.72 10.69
N LEU A 168 27.23 3.07 10.81
CA LEU A 168 27.13 1.83 11.56
C LEU A 168 27.95 0.73 10.87
N SER A 169 28.82 0.09 11.64
CA SER A 169 29.67 -1.02 11.16
C SER A 169 28.86 -2.29 10.86
N ARG A 170 27.68 -2.44 11.45
CA ARG A 170 26.75 -3.55 11.24
C ARG A 170 25.32 -3.06 11.19
N ARG A 171 24.54 -3.62 10.26
CA ARG A 171 23.09 -3.43 10.14
C ARG A 171 22.40 -4.75 10.46
N PRO A 172 21.59 -4.84 11.53
CA PRO A 172 20.91 -6.09 11.87
C PRO A 172 19.86 -6.45 10.83
N ARG A 173 19.62 -7.75 10.66
CA ARG A 173 18.52 -8.29 9.86
C ARG A 173 17.18 -8.00 10.54
N VAL A 174 16.36 -7.16 9.92
CA VAL A 174 15.03 -6.77 10.41
C VAL A 174 13.98 -7.33 9.46
N PHE A 175 13.00 -8.07 9.98
CA PHE A 175 11.84 -8.50 9.21
C PHE A 175 10.60 -7.80 9.73
N CYS A 176 9.94 -7.02 8.89
CA CYS A 176 8.67 -6.36 9.21
C CYS A 176 7.52 -7.15 8.58
N MET A 177 6.71 -7.77 9.43
CA MET A 177 5.60 -8.65 9.08
C MET A 177 4.28 -7.87 9.10
N GLU A 178 3.73 -7.57 7.93
CA GLU A 178 2.47 -6.82 7.77
C GLU A 178 1.21 -7.69 7.88
N TRP A 179 1.37 -9.00 7.90
CA TRP A 179 0.28 -9.94 8.16
C TRP A 179 0.85 -11.26 8.63
N ALA A 180 0.23 -11.89 9.64
CA ALA A 180 0.75 -13.13 10.21
C ALA A 180 0.32 -14.39 9.44
N ASP A 181 -0.92 -14.44 8.91
CA ASP A 181 -1.46 -15.65 8.28
C ASP A 181 -2.32 -15.36 7.04
N PRO A 182 -1.80 -15.60 5.82
CA PRO A 182 -0.43 -16.04 5.52
C PRO A 182 0.58 -14.93 5.82
N VAL A 183 1.87 -15.27 5.95
CA VAL A 183 2.91 -14.27 6.24
C VAL A 183 3.06 -13.30 5.08
N TYR A 184 2.90 -12.00 5.33
CA TYR A 184 3.25 -10.93 4.40
C TYR A 184 4.46 -10.14 4.89
N GLY A 185 5.44 -9.96 4.01
CA GLY A 185 6.55 -9.04 4.22
C GLY A 185 6.19 -7.63 3.78
N ALA A 186 6.63 -6.64 4.55
CA ALA A 186 6.34 -5.24 4.29
C ALA A 186 6.87 -4.74 2.94
N GLY A 187 6.08 -3.88 2.29
CA GLY A 187 6.40 -3.26 1.00
C GLY A 187 6.45 -1.73 1.07
N HIS A 188 6.36 -1.09 -0.09
CA HIS A 188 6.22 0.35 -0.25
C HIS A 188 7.35 1.14 0.44
N TRP A 189 7.00 2.02 1.39
CA TRP A 189 7.93 2.87 2.14
C TRP A 189 8.55 2.18 3.36
N VAL A 190 7.99 1.06 3.85
CA VAL A 190 8.49 0.42 5.08
C VAL A 190 9.95 -0.08 4.95
N PRO A 191 10.38 -0.68 3.82
CA PRO A 191 11.79 -1.03 3.63
C PRO A 191 12.72 0.19 3.64
N GLU A 192 12.25 1.33 3.14
CA GLU A 192 12.99 2.59 3.22
C GLU A 192 13.14 3.07 4.67
N MET A 193 12.07 2.95 5.48
CA MET A 193 12.13 3.28 6.90
C MET A 193 13.13 2.39 7.64
N ILE A 194 13.15 1.07 7.38
CA ILE A 194 14.11 0.12 7.97
C ILE A 194 15.54 0.50 7.60
N GLU A 195 15.78 0.81 6.33
CA GLU A 195 17.10 1.21 5.82
C GLU A 195 17.58 2.51 6.50
N LEU A 196 16.72 3.52 6.61
CA LEU A 196 17.01 4.79 7.29
C LEU A 196 17.30 4.58 8.79
N ALA A 197 16.51 3.73 9.45
CA ALA A 197 16.67 3.35 10.84
C ALA A 197 17.91 2.47 11.11
N GLY A 198 18.68 2.13 10.08
CA GLY A 198 19.94 1.39 10.24
C GLY A 198 19.79 -0.12 10.29
N GLY A 199 18.64 -0.66 9.86
CA GLY A 199 18.40 -2.08 9.65
C GLY A 199 18.70 -2.52 8.21
N MET A 200 18.55 -3.81 7.97
CA MET A 200 18.58 -4.44 6.65
C MET A 200 17.41 -5.42 6.54
N ASP A 201 16.58 -5.26 5.51
CA ASP A 201 15.56 -6.23 5.13
C ASP A 201 15.83 -6.69 3.70
N ALA A 202 16.28 -7.94 3.53
CA ALA A 202 16.57 -8.51 2.22
C ALA A 202 15.40 -9.34 1.66
N LEU A 203 14.35 -9.52 2.45
CA LEU A 203 13.12 -10.21 2.03
C LEU A 203 12.13 -9.21 1.40
N ALA A 204 12.19 -7.95 1.81
CA ALA A 204 11.38 -6.88 1.26
C ALA A 204 11.96 -6.25 -0.02
N ARG A 205 11.09 -5.60 -0.79
CA ARG A 205 11.45 -4.84 -2.00
C ARG A 205 10.99 -3.39 -1.85
N LYS A 206 11.94 -2.48 -1.70
CA LYS A 206 11.68 -1.03 -1.58
C LYS A 206 10.84 -0.51 -2.75
N GLY A 207 9.72 0.14 -2.43
CA GLY A 207 8.80 0.72 -3.40
C GLY A 207 7.90 -0.25 -4.15
N ALA A 208 7.97 -1.55 -3.88
CA ALA A 208 7.07 -2.55 -4.44
C ALA A 208 6.00 -2.97 -3.42
N ASP A 209 4.89 -3.53 -3.89
CA ASP A 209 3.79 -3.97 -3.02
C ASP A 209 4.26 -5.00 -1.98
N SER A 210 3.52 -5.07 -0.87
CA SER A 210 3.69 -6.11 0.14
C SER A 210 3.37 -7.48 -0.47
N VAL A 211 4.20 -8.47 -0.17
CA VAL A 211 4.13 -9.80 -0.80
C VAL A 211 3.98 -10.90 0.23
N ARG A 212 3.27 -11.97 -0.16
CA ARG A 212 3.28 -13.23 0.60
C ARG A 212 4.68 -13.82 0.59
N ILE A 213 5.17 -14.21 1.76
CA ILE A 213 6.46 -14.86 1.95
C ILE A 213 6.21 -16.17 2.68
N ALA A 214 6.86 -17.25 2.25
CA ALA A 214 6.77 -18.51 2.97
C ALA A 214 7.45 -18.36 4.34
N TRP A 215 6.82 -18.87 5.39
CA TRP A 215 7.43 -18.87 6.73
C TRP A 215 8.82 -19.50 6.74
N ASP A 216 9.02 -20.55 5.94
CA ASP A 216 10.29 -21.24 5.78
C ASP A 216 11.42 -20.29 5.29
N ASP A 217 11.10 -19.32 4.43
CA ASP A 217 12.05 -18.34 3.95
C ASP A 217 12.39 -17.32 5.04
N VAL A 218 11.41 -16.89 5.85
CA VAL A 218 11.62 -16.04 7.02
C VAL A 218 12.51 -16.75 8.05
N SER A 219 12.21 -18.01 8.34
CA SER A 219 12.96 -18.84 9.28
C SER A 219 14.42 -19.04 8.83
N LYS A 220 14.65 -19.38 7.55
CA LYS A 220 15.99 -19.53 6.97
C LYS A 220 16.77 -18.21 6.93
N TRP A 221 16.09 -17.10 6.61
CA TRP A 221 16.71 -15.79 6.63
C TRP A 221 17.09 -15.33 8.05
N ALA A 222 16.46 -15.92 9.07
CA ALA A 222 16.81 -15.81 10.49
C ALA A 222 16.92 -14.35 10.99
N PRO A 223 15.83 -13.58 10.97
CA PRO A 223 15.84 -12.19 11.43
C PRO A 223 16.43 -12.05 12.84
N GLU A 224 17.24 -11.01 13.03
CA GLU A 224 17.76 -10.60 14.34
C GLU A 224 16.76 -9.72 15.09
N ILE A 225 15.84 -9.11 14.35
CA ILE A 225 14.73 -8.32 14.87
C ILE A 225 13.49 -8.69 14.05
N LEU A 226 12.41 -9.03 14.73
CA LEU A 226 11.11 -9.29 14.09
C LEU A 226 10.11 -8.24 14.57
N ILE A 227 9.46 -7.56 13.62
CA ILE A 227 8.48 -6.53 13.89
C ILE A 227 7.15 -7.02 13.32
N LEU A 228 6.19 -7.29 14.20
CA LEU A 228 4.82 -7.60 13.82
C LEU A 228 4.04 -6.29 13.70
N SER A 229 3.69 -5.93 12.47
CA SER A 229 3.03 -4.67 12.11
C SER A 229 1.77 -4.88 11.25
N PRO A 230 0.75 -5.63 11.72
CA PRO A 230 -0.41 -5.97 10.93
C PRO A 230 -1.26 -4.74 10.59
N CYS A 231 -1.49 -4.51 9.30
CA CYS A 231 -2.33 -3.40 8.84
C CYS A 231 -3.80 -3.62 9.25
N GLY A 232 -4.50 -2.55 9.64
CA GLY A 232 -5.88 -2.63 10.14
C GLY A 232 -6.00 -2.99 11.63
N PHE A 233 -4.91 -3.34 12.31
CA PHE A 233 -4.89 -3.69 13.73
C PHE A 233 -4.17 -2.62 14.55
N HIS A 234 -4.77 -2.21 15.67
CA HIS A 234 -4.07 -1.53 16.74
C HIS A 234 -3.29 -2.53 17.60
N LEU A 235 -2.37 -2.02 18.43
CA LEU A 235 -1.42 -2.81 19.22
C LEU A 235 -2.05 -4.02 19.95
N GLU A 236 -3.14 -3.82 20.69
CA GLU A 236 -3.77 -4.91 21.47
C GLU A 236 -4.34 -6.02 20.59
N GLN A 237 -4.85 -5.68 19.41
CA GLN A 237 -5.39 -6.66 18.46
C GLN A 237 -4.24 -7.38 17.73
N ALA A 238 -3.15 -6.67 17.44
CA ALA A 238 -1.93 -7.24 16.86
C ALA A 238 -1.25 -8.24 17.81
N LEU A 239 -1.26 -7.96 19.13
CA LEU A 239 -0.71 -8.86 20.16
C LEU A 239 -1.40 -10.23 20.17
N GLY A 240 -2.69 -10.28 19.85
CA GLY A 240 -3.45 -11.53 19.73
C GLY A 240 -2.91 -12.49 18.66
N GLN A 241 -2.07 -12.02 17.74
CA GLN A 241 -1.47 -12.85 16.69
C GLN A 241 -0.18 -13.55 17.12
N ILE A 242 0.38 -13.22 18.29
CA ILE A 242 1.64 -13.80 18.79
C ILE A 242 1.51 -15.31 19.02
N SER A 243 0.41 -15.79 19.62
CA SER A 243 0.22 -17.22 19.86
C SER A 243 0.27 -18.06 18.59
N PHE A 244 -0.19 -17.50 17.46
CA PHE A 244 -0.07 -18.16 16.17
C PHE A 244 1.40 -18.22 15.73
N LEU A 245 2.14 -17.12 15.83
CA LEU A 245 3.57 -17.10 15.48
C LEU A 245 4.41 -18.06 16.34
N GLU A 246 4.09 -18.16 17.63
CA GLU A 246 4.72 -19.11 18.56
C GLU A 246 4.52 -20.57 18.16
N SER A 247 3.41 -20.87 17.47
CA SER A 247 3.12 -22.21 16.95
C SER A 247 3.89 -22.57 15.67
N LEU A 248 4.54 -21.59 15.01
CA LEU A 248 5.22 -21.82 13.75
C LEU A 248 6.53 -22.60 13.93
N PRO A 249 6.84 -23.58 13.04
CA PRO A 249 8.06 -24.38 13.14
C PRO A 249 9.33 -23.51 13.14
N GLY A 250 10.23 -23.72 14.10
CA GLY A 250 11.48 -22.97 14.21
C GLY A 250 11.34 -21.55 14.79
N TRP A 251 10.15 -21.14 15.24
CA TRP A 251 9.95 -19.85 15.93
C TRP A 251 10.95 -19.63 17.08
N ALA A 252 11.04 -20.59 18.01
CA ALA A 252 11.93 -20.52 19.17
C ALA A 252 13.43 -20.49 18.80
N ASP A 253 13.77 -20.85 17.56
CA ASP A 253 15.15 -20.89 17.07
C ASP A 253 15.60 -19.57 16.45
N LEU A 254 14.66 -18.67 16.14
CA LEU A 254 14.96 -17.37 15.55
C LEU A 254 15.87 -16.53 16.48
N PRO A 255 16.91 -15.87 15.93
CA PRO A 255 17.74 -14.96 16.70
C PRO A 255 16.94 -13.86 17.39
N ALA A 256 15.94 -13.29 16.70
CA ALA A 256 15.02 -12.31 17.26
C ALA A 256 14.30 -12.84 18.52
N VAL A 257 13.79 -14.07 18.49
CA VAL A 257 13.05 -14.68 19.61
C VAL A 257 13.98 -14.97 20.78
N ARG A 258 15.14 -15.59 20.53
CA ARG A 258 16.13 -15.92 21.56
C ARG A 258 16.68 -14.69 22.29
N GLN A 259 16.81 -13.57 21.58
CA GLN A 259 17.31 -12.31 22.12
C GLN A 259 16.19 -11.40 22.66
N GLY A 260 14.93 -11.84 22.63
CA GLY A 260 13.78 -11.03 23.03
C GLY A 260 13.55 -9.80 22.15
N ARG A 261 14.02 -9.81 20.90
CA ARG A 261 13.91 -8.70 19.92
C ARG A 261 12.75 -8.90 18.96
N VAL A 262 11.63 -9.35 19.50
CA VAL A 262 10.35 -9.43 18.79
C VAL A 262 9.47 -8.29 19.31
N TYR A 263 8.98 -7.46 18.41
CA TYR A 263 8.20 -6.28 18.75
C TYR A 263 6.86 -6.31 18.02
N VAL A 264 5.77 -6.05 18.73
CA VAL A 264 4.46 -5.79 18.15
C VAL A 264 4.25 -4.29 18.18
N VAL A 265 3.84 -3.69 17.06
CA VAL A 265 3.70 -2.23 16.92
C VAL A 265 2.26 -1.85 16.55
N ASP A 266 1.87 -0.62 16.90
CA ASP A 266 0.66 0.00 16.34
C ASP A 266 0.92 0.40 14.87
N ALA A 267 0.74 -0.57 13.97
CA ALA A 267 1.04 -0.40 12.55
C ALA A 267 0.16 0.68 11.91
N ASN A 268 -1.12 0.74 12.31
CA ASN A 268 -2.04 1.76 11.82
C ASN A 268 -1.48 3.16 12.05
N SER A 269 -0.97 3.44 13.24
CA SER A 269 -0.47 4.77 13.56
C SER A 269 0.84 5.14 12.87
N TYR A 270 1.74 4.18 12.68
CA TYR A 270 3.15 4.49 12.42
C TYR A 270 3.76 3.84 11.17
N PHE A 271 3.14 2.80 10.60
CA PHE A 271 3.75 1.98 9.54
C PHE A 271 2.85 1.82 8.30
N ALA A 272 1.57 1.51 8.49
CA ALA A 272 0.64 1.10 7.44
C ALA A 272 -0.09 2.27 6.77
N ARG A 273 -0.14 3.45 7.41
CA ARG A 273 -0.74 4.65 6.83
C ARG A 273 0.35 5.51 6.19
N PRO A 274 0.27 5.80 4.88
CA PRO A 274 1.23 6.68 4.20
C PRO A 274 0.95 8.15 4.49
N GLY A 275 0.85 8.49 5.78
CA GLY A 275 0.61 9.83 6.28
C GLY A 275 1.85 10.40 6.95
N PRO A 276 1.78 11.63 7.48
CA PRO A 276 2.90 12.30 8.11
C PRO A 276 3.53 11.53 9.29
N ARG A 277 2.75 10.67 9.96
CA ARG A 277 3.19 9.86 11.11
C ARG A 277 4.20 8.75 10.78
N VAL A 278 4.51 8.51 9.51
CA VAL A 278 5.62 7.62 9.11
C VAL A 278 6.98 8.13 9.59
N VAL A 279 7.11 9.43 9.88
CA VAL A 279 8.32 10.00 10.47
C VAL A 279 8.50 9.47 11.89
N GLU A 280 7.46 9.55 12.73
CA GLU A 280 7.40 8.94 14.06
C GLU A 280 7.62 7.43 14.00
N GLY A 281 7.06 6.75 13.00
CA GLY A 281 7.32 5.32 12.78
C GLY A 281 8.77 5.00 12.45
N THR A 282 9.45 5.88 11.71
CA THR A 282 10.88 5.72 11.42
C THR A 282 11.74 5.98 12.66
N GLU A 283 11.35 6.92 13.52
CA GLU A 283 11.98 7.14 14.84
C GLU A 283 11.77 5.95 15.76
N LEU A 284 10.56 5.37 15.78
CA LEU A 284 10.26 4.15 16.52
C LEU A 284 11.14 2.99 16.02
N LEU A 285 11.24 2.79 14.71
CA LEU A 285 12.16 1.79 14.15
C LEU A 285 13.61 2.03 14.57
N ALA A 286 14.08 3.27 14.53
CA ALA A 286 15.44 3.61 14.95
C ALA A 286 15.67 3.23 16.43
N HIS A 287 14.69 3.48 17.30
CA HIS A 287 14.70 3.05 18.70
C HIS A 287 14.69 1.53 18.86
N LEU A 288 13.80 0.81 18.18
CA LEU A 288 13.70 -0.66 18.29
C LEU A 288 14.97 -1.37 17.75
N ILE A 289 15.55 -0.83 16.69
CA ILE A 289 16.75 -1.38 16.06
C ILE A 289 18.00 -1.02 16.86
N HIS A 290 18.10 0.21 17.38
CA HIS A 290 19.27 0.72 18.10
C HIS A 290 18.87 1.49 19.37
N PRO A 291 18.38 0.81 20.43
CA PRO A 291 17.86 1.48 21.62
C PRO A 291 18.91 2.27 22.40
N GLY A 292 20.20 1.97 22.23
CA GLY A 292 21.31 2.75 22.80
C GLY A 292 21.69 4.01 21.99
N LEU A 293 21.15 4.20 20.78
CA LEU A 293 21.43 5.36 19.92
C LEU A 293 20.23 6.31 19.77
N PHE A 294 19.02 5.80 20.00
CA PHE A 294 17.77 6.53 19.83
C PHE A 294 16.83 6.24 21.00
N ASP A 295 16.37 7.31 21.65
CA ASP A 295 15.30 7.24 22.65
C ASP A 295 13.94 7.33 21.95
N TRP A 296 12.95 6.61 22.48
CA TRP A 296 11.56 6.76 22.07
C TRP A 296 10.86 7.81 22.93
N ASN A 297 10.39 8.89 22.28
CA ASN A 297 9.69 9.99 22.94
C ASN A 297 8.18 10.01 22.64
N GLY A 298 7.67 9.01 21.94
CA GLY A 298 6.23 8.89 21.65
C GLY A 298 5.48 8.10 22.71
N PRO A 299 4.20 7.79 22.46
CA PRO A 299 3.36 7.06 23.42
C PRO A 299 3.93 5.69 23.79
N ALA A 300 3.81 5.31 25.07
CA ALA A 300 4.27 4.01 25.56
C ALA A 300 3.53 2.81 24.93
N ASN A 301 2.32 3.03 24.41
CA ASN A 301 1.52 2.04 23.70
C ASN A 301 1.80 2.00 22.18
N ALA A 302 2.90 2.60 21.70
CA ALA A 302 3.28 2.48 20.30
C ALA A 302 3.84 1.10 19.94
N PHE A 303 4.38 0.38 20.92
CA PHE A 303 4.87 -0.99 20.74
C PHE A 303 4.82 -1.80 22.05
N ARG A 304 4.98 -3.12 21.92
CA ARG A 304 5.25 -4.06 23.01
C ARG A 304 6.34 -5.03 22.58
N GLN A 305 7.29 -5.28 23.49
CA GLN A 305 8.30 -6.31 23.30
C GLN A 305 7.74 -7.67 23.76
N VAL A 306 7.90 -8.69 22.92
CA VAL A 306 7.54 -10.07 23.27
C VAL A 306 8.70 -10.70 24.03
N PRO A 307 8.47 -11.22 25.24
CA PRO A 307 9.51 -11.85 26.05
C PRO A 307 10.02 -13.16 25.41
N PRO A 308 11.31 -13.52 25.58
CA PRO A 308 11.83 -14.78 25.09
C PRO A 308 11.17 -15.99 25.80
N PRO A 309 11.07 -17.17 25.16
CA PRO A 309 10.34 -18.34 25.70
C PRO A 309 10.82 -18.82 27.08
N ASN A 310 12.09 -18.54 27.44
CA ASN A 310 12.71 -18.93 28.70
C ASN A 310 12.85 -17.77 29.71
N SER A 311 12.37 -16.57 29.40
CA SER A 311 12.18 -15.58 30.47
C SER A 311 10.98 -16.01 31.28
N SER A 312 11.21 -16.38 32.54
CA SER A 312 10.13 -16.68 33.48
C SER A 312 9.09 -15.54 33.45
N PRO A 313 7.79 -15.83 33.47
CA PRO A 313 6.77 -14.79 33.61
C PRO A 313 7.06 -14.07 34.92
N SER A 314 7.44 -12.79 34.83
CA SER A 314 7.71 -11.86 35.95
C SER A 314 7.91 -12.53 37.30
N GLU A 315 9.15 -12.65 37.80
CA GLU A 315 9.40 -13.00 39.20
C GLU A 315 8.52 -12.12 40.10
N THR A 316 7.45 -12.71 40.62
CA THR A 316 6.57 -12.08 41.56
C THR A 316 7.28 -12.22 42.90
N ARG A 317 7.95 -11.16 43.36
CA ARG A 317 8.62 -11.20 44.66
C ARG A 317 7.57 -10.98 45.73
N THR A 318 7.46 -11.90 46.69
CA THR A 318 6.61 -11.70 47.86
C THR A 318 7.29 -10.69 48.80
N LYS A 319 6.68 -9.52 48.99
CA LYS A 319 7.12 -8.51 49.96
C LYS A 319 6.22 -8.55 51.20
N THR A 320 6.76 -8.22 52.35
CA THR A 320 5.97 -8.08 53.59
C THR A 320 5.52 -6.64 53.75
N CYS A 321 4.23 -6.41 53.92
CA CYS A 321 3.69 -5.06 54.13
C CYS A 321 4.20 -4.48 55.45
N PRO A 322 4.87 -3.31 55.46
CA PRO A 322 5.37 -2.71 56.70
C PRO A 322 4.23 -2.26 57.63
N ARG A 323 3.02 -2.06 57.10
CA ARG A 323 1.86 -1.58 57.87
C ARG A 323 1.06 -2.69 58.56
N CYS A 324 0.93 -3.86 57.94
CA CYS A 324 0.13 -4.96 58.50
C CYS A 324 0.87 -6.30 58.62
N GLY A 325 2.13 -6.37 58.21
CA GLY A 325 2.94 -7.58 58.26
C GLY A 325 2.53 -8.68 57.27
N GLN A 326 1.51 -8.45 56.42
CA GLN A 326 1.04 -9.48 55.49
C GLN A 326 1.94 -9.57 54.24
N PRO A 327 2.29 -10.79 53.80
CA PRO A 327 2.99 -10.98 52.54
C PRO A 327 2.07 -10.63 51.37
N PHE A 328 2.64 -10.01 50.33
CA PHE A 328 1.91 -9.63 49.14
C PHE A 328 2.79 -9.76 47.89
N PRO A 329 2.21 -10.10 46.73
CA PRO A 329 2.95 -10.25 45.48
C PRO A 329 3.37 -8.90 44.89
N CYS A 330 4.66 -8.67 44.65
CA CYS A 330 5.22 -7.48 44.01
C CYS A 330 5.78 -7.84 42.63
N LYS A 331 5.23 -7.25 41.56
CA LYS A 331 5.80 -7.38 40.21
C LYS A 331 7.02 -6.47 40.07
N VAL A 332 8.06 -6.94 39.38
CA VAL A 332 9.20 -6.11 38.97
C VAL A 332 8.91 -5.63 37.55
N GLY A 333 8.81 -4.31 37.33
CA GLY A 333 8.52 -3.72 36.02
C GLY A 333 7.16 -3.00 35.89
N GLY A 334 6.43 -2.80 37.00
CA GLY A 334 5.21 -1.99 37.07
C GLY A 334 4.61 -2.05 38.47
N CYS A 335 4.10 -0.93 38.98
CA CYS A 335 3.54 -0.86 40.33
C CYS A 335 2.01 -0.90 40.26
N TRP A 336 1.36 -1.79 40.99
CA TRP A 336 -0.11 -1.83 41.08
C TRP A 336 -0.77 -0.57 41.67
N CYS A 337 0.02 0.41 42.14
CA CYS A 337 -0.51 1.73 42.50
C CYS A 337 -0.76 2.62 41.27
N ASP A 338 -0.27 2.24 40.10
CA ASP A 338 -0.47 2.99 38.85
C ASP A 338 -1.93 2.90 38.36
N ASP A 339 -2.69 1.92 38.84
CA ASP A 339 -4.13 1.75 38.59
C ASP A 339 -5.02 2.46 39.64
N LEU A 340 -4.43 3.13 40.64
CA LEU A 340 -5.14 3.82 41.72
C LEU A 340 -4.81 5.31 41.73
N PRO A 341 -5.75 6.18 42.17
CA PRO A 341 -5.49 7.62 42.25
C PRO A 341 -4.30 7.95 43.15
N PRO A 342 -3.52 8.99 42.82
CA PRO A 342 -2.29 9.33 43.56
C PRO A 342 -2.61 9.65 45.03
N LEU A 343 -1.79 9.12 45.94
CA LEU A 343 -1.86 9.46 47.36
C LEU A 343 -1.60 10.97 47.54
N PRO A 344 -2.28 11.64 48.49
CA PRO A 344 -1.96 13.02 48.84
C PRO A 344 -0.49 13.10 49.31
N PRO A 345 0.22 14.21 49.01
CA PRO A 345 1.64 14.32 49.30
C PRO A 345 1.88 14.25 50.82
N SER A 346 2.54 13.19 51.30
CA SER A 346 3.07 13.15 52.66
C SER A 346 4.46 13.79 52.72
N THR A 347 4.76 14.49 53.81
CA THR A 347 6.00 15.24 54.05
C THR A 347 7.27 14.40 54.22
N GLU A 348 7.22 13.08 53.99
CA GLU A 348 8.39 12.20 53.98
C GLU A 348 8.39 11.25 52.77
N PRO A 349 9.54 11.01 52.12
CA PRO A 349 9.65 10.08 51.01
C PRO A 349 9.48 8.64 51.53
N ARG A 350 8.32 8.02 51.24
CA ARG A 350 8.08 6.62 51.62
C ARG A 350 8.92 5.70 50.72
N THR A 351 9.95 5.08 51.29
CA THR A 351 10.77 4.05 50.63
C THR A 351 10.14 2.65 50.65
N ASP A 352 9.01 2.44 51.34
CA ASP A 352 8.45 1.10 51.57
C ASP A 352 7.07 0.89 50.91
N CYS A 353 6.93 -0.18 50.13
CA CYS A 353 5.69 -0.53 49.42
C CYS A 353 4.60 -1.09 50.37
N LEU A 354 3.35 -0.62 50.26
CA LEU A 354 2.18 -1.15 51.00
C LEU A 354 1.43 -2.25 50.22
N CYS A 355 0.80 -3.20 50.91
CA CYS A 355 -0.12 -4.15 50.27
C CYS A 355 -1.43 -3.45 49.82
N PRO A 356 -2.19 -4.03 48.87
CA PRO A 356 -3.35 -3.37 48.25
C PRO A 356 -4.41 -2.94 49.28
N ASN A 357 -4.72 -3.78 50.26
CA ASN A 357 -5.68 -3.44 51.32
C ASN A 357 -5.20 -2.29 52.22
N CYS A 358 -3.90 -2.22 52.51
CA CYS A 358 -3.33 -1.13 53.32
C CYS A 358 -3.22 0.18 52.54
N LEU A 359 -3.02 0.08 51.22
CA LEU A 359 -2.99 1.22 50.32
C LEU A 359 -4.39 1.81 50.12
N ALA A 360 -5.41 0.98 49.84
CA ALA A 360 -6.79 1.43 49.72
C ALA A 360 -7.27 2.17 50.99
N LYS A 361 -6.98 1.62 52.17
CA LYS A 361 -7.28 2.29 53.45
C LYS A 361 -6.50 3.59 53.67
N ALA A 362 -5.29 3.71 53.11
CA ALA A 362 -4.52 4.97 53.19
C ALA A 362 -5.12 6.05 52.27
N ILE A 363 -5.61 5.66 51.09
CA ILE A 363 -6.30 6.55 50.15
C ILE A 363 -7.63 7.04 50.75
N GLU A 364 -8.43 6.14 51.30
CA GLU A 364 -9.71 6.50 51.96
C GLU A 364 -9.52 7.43 53.16
N ALA A 365 -8.48 7.20 53.98
CA ALA A 365 -8.17 8.08 55.11
C ALA A 365 -7.67 9.47 54.67
N GLY A 366 -6.98 9.57 53.54
CA GLY A 366 -6.58 10.85 52.94
C GLY A 366 -7.77 11.64 52.39
N ALA A 367 -8.74 10.96 51.77
CA ALA A 367 -9.95 11.58 51.24
C ALA A 367 -10.89 12.16 52.33
N GLN A 368 -10.82 11.65 53.57
CA GLN A 368 -11.56 12.20 54.72
C GLN A 368 -10.88 13.43 55.35
N ALA A 369 -9.57 13.63 55.13
CA ALA A 369 -8.84 14.79 55.65
C ALA A 369 -9.06 16.06 54.80
N ASP A 370 -9.31 15.91 53.50
CA ASP A 370 -9.53 17.02 52.54
C ASP A 370 -11.01 17.39 52.39
N GLY A 371 -11.72 17.56 53.51
CA GLY A 371 -13.11 18.00 53.52
C GLY A 371 -13.32 19.43 53.03
N ARG A 372 -13.64 19.61 51.73
CA ARG A 372 -14.40 20.77 51.22
C ARG A 372 -15.42 20.34 50.15
N GLY A 373 -16.69 20.28 50.56
CA GLY A 373 -17.86 20.14 49.70
C GLY A 373 -18.26 21.45 48.99
N PRO A 374 -19.34 21.43 48.18
CA PRO A 374 -19.69 22.49 47.25
C PRO A 374 -20.50 23.61 47.94
N GLY A 375 -20.12 24.87 47.76
CA GLY A 375 -20.86 26.00 48.33
C GLY A 375 -20.35 27.38 47.92
N VAL A 376 -21.13 28.03 47.06
CA VAL A 376 -21.54 29.45 47.04
C VAL A 376 -20.65 30.49 47.75
N GLY A 377 -20.28 31.55 47.02
CA GLY A 377 -20.40 32.92 47.54
C GLY A 377 -19.11 33.68 47.89
N SER A 378 -18.83 34.68 47.04
CA SER A 378 -18.50 36.06 47.43
C SER A 378 -17.09 36.44 47.93
N GLN A 379 -16.61 37.52 47.31
CA GLN A 379 -15.89 38.66 47.87
C GLN A 379 -14.41 38.58 48.31
N ARG A 380 -13.65 39.44 47.60
CA ARG A 380 -12.76 40.53 48.08
C ARG A 380 -11.31 40.24 48.50
N SER A 381 -10.46 41.06 47.87
CA SER A 381 -9.22 41.74 48.32
C SER A 381 -8.10 40.89 48.92
N GLY A 382 -6.83 41.04 48.58
CA GLY A 382 -6.11 42.20 48.08
C GLY A 382 -4.78 42.30 48.84
N LEU A 383 -3.78 42.88 48.17
CA LEU A 383 -2.51 43.43 48.69
C LEU A 383 -1.25 42.52 48.69
N LEU A 384 -0.38 42.88 47.73
CA LEU A 384 1.04 43.25 47.87
C LEU A 384 2.05 42.25 48.48
N SER A 385 3.08 41.88 47.71
CA SER A 385 4.38 42.58 47.74
C SER A 385 5.54 41.80 47.06
N SER A 386 6.27 42.51 46.19
CA SER A 386 7.74 42.50 45.95
C SER A 386 8.51 41.27 45.43
N GLY A 387 8.74 41.25 44.09
CA GLY A 387 10.06 41.16 43.40
C GLY A 387 10.87 39.84 43.39
N PRO A 388 11.87 39.65 42.48
CA PRO A 388 12.47 40.62 41.56
C PRO A 388 12.53 40.23 40.05
N ARG A 389 12.97 41.23 39.29
CA ARG A 389 13.07 41.44 37.83
C ARG A 389 13.78 40.34 37.03
N ARG A 390 13.19 39.97 35.88
CA ARG A 390 13.88 39.33 34.75
C ARG A 390 14.27 40.38 33.71
N SER A 391 15.52 40.34 33.30
CA SER A 391 16.14 41.07 32.20
C SER A 391 15.49 40.75 30.86
N THR A 392 15.02 41.78 30.16
CA THR A 392 14.65 41.74 28.74
C THR A 392 15.90 41.74 27.89
N LEU A 393 16.17 40.63 27.20
CA LEU A 393 17.07 40.61 26.05
C LEU A 393 16.27 41.06 24.82
N ASP A 394 16.62 42.23 24.31
CA ASP A 394 16.15 42.76 23.02
C ASP A 394 16.61 41.84 21.88
N PHE A 395 15.68 41.07 21.32
CA PHE A 395 15.83 40.48 19.99
C PHE A 395 15.39 41.52 18.96
N ARG A 396 16.34 42.12 18.25
CA ARG A 396 16.06 42.87 17.02
C ARG A 396 15.68 41.89 15.90
N PRO A 397 14.50 42.00 15.27
CA PRO A 397 14.19 41.20 14.09
C PRO A 397 14.87 41.85 12.87
N GLY A 398 15.93 41.23 12.38
CA GLY A 398 16.47 41.53 11.05
C GLY A 398 15.54 40.93 10.00
N THR A 399 14.57 41.72 9.53
CA THR A 399 13.72 41.34 8.39
C THR A 399 14.46 41.62 7.09
N SER A 400 15.14 40.62 6.53
CA SER A 400 15.39 40.58 5.08
C SER A 400 14.18 39.91 4.43
N ALA A 401 13.19 40.70 4.04
CA ALA A 401 12.09 40.21 3.20
C ALA A 401 12.61 40.03 1.78
N PHE A 402 12.29 38.88 1.16
CA PHE A 402 12.56 38.60 -0.24
C PHE A 402 11.93 39.69 -1.13
N THR A 403 12.71 40.22 -2.06
CA THR A 403 12.21 41.16 -3.06
C THR A 403 11.34 40.43 -4.09
N LEU A 404 10.40 41.17 -4.70
CA LEU A 404 9.54 40.64 -5.77
C LEU A 404 10.36 40.03 -6.93
N ILE A 405 11.53 40.60 -7.22
CA ILE A 405 12.43 40.13 -8.27
C ILE A 405 13.02 38.76 -7.90
N GLU A 406 13.47 38.57 -6.67
CA GLU A 406 14.03 37.28 -6.22
C GLU A 406 12.95 36.18 -6.26
N LEU A 407 11.72 36.48 -5.85
CA LEU A 407 10.61 35.52 -5.94
C LEU A 407 10.31 35.12 -7.40
N LEU A 408 10.25 36.11 -8.31
CA LEU A 408 10.02 35.88 -9.74
C LEU A 408 11.13 35.03 -10.38
N VAL A 409 12.38 35.27 -10.00
CA VAL A 409 13.52 34.47 -10.49
C VAL A 409 13.44 33.04 -9.97
N VAL A 410 13.09 32.83 -8.69
CA VAL A 410 12.97 31.49 -8.12
C VAL A 410 11.85 30.70 -8.79
N ILE A 411 10.65 31.26 -8.97
CA ILE A 411 9.57 30.55 -9.65
C ILE A 411 9.92 30.26 -11.13
N ALA A 412 10.65 31.16 -11.80
CA ALA A 412 11.09 30.93 -13.17
C ALA A 412 12.11 29.78 -13.25
N ILE A 413 13.07 29.73 -12.32
CA ILE A 413 14.01 28.62 -12.21
C ILE A 413 13.28 27.31 -11.90
N LEU A 414 12.34 27.30 -10.95
CA LEU A 414 11.54 26.11 -10.62
C LEU A 414 10.71 25.63 -11.81
N ALA A 415 10.08 26.54 -12.56
CA ALA A 415 9.32 26.19 -13.76
C ALA A 415 10.20 25.59 -14.86
N VAL A 416 11.40 26.15 -15.08
CA VAL A 416 12.38 25.61 -16.03
C VAL A 416 12.87 24.24 -15.57
N LEU A 417 13.22 24.07 -14.29
CA LEU A 417 13.65 22.79 -13.73
C LEU A 417 12.55 21.73 -13.84
N ALA A 418 11.30 22.06 -13.51
CA ALA A 418 10.17 21.16 -13.64
C ALA A 418 9.91 20.76 -15.10
N ALA A 419 9.99 21.72 -16.04
CA ALA A 419 9.86 21.47 -17.47
C ALA A 419 10.95 20.53 -18.02
N LEU A 420 12.16 20.57 -17.45
CA LEU A 420 13.25 19.65 -17.80
C LEU A 420 13.11 18.27 -17.14
N LEU A 421 12.57 18.19 -15.92
CA LEU A 421 12.43 16.95 -15.15
C LEU A 421 11.25 16.08 -15.59
N LEU A 422 10.10 16.67 -15.95
CA LEU A 422 8.89 15.93 -16.33
C LEU A 422 9.11 14.97 -17.53
N PRO A 423 9.77 15.38 -18.64
CA PRO A 423 10.09 14.48 -19.74
C PRO A 423 11.07 13.35 -19.37
N ALA A 424 11.95 13.58 -18.38
CA ALA A 424 12.88 12.56 -17.91
C ALA A 424 12.15 11.49 -17.07
N LEU A 425 11.28 11.91 -16.15
CA LEU A 425 10.47 11.01 -15.33
C LEU A 425 9.49 10.19 -16.19
N GLY A 426 8.85 10.83 -17.18
CA GLY A 426 7.97 10.16 -18.13
C GLY A 426 8.68 9.06 -18.92
N ARG A 427 9.90 9.35 -19.41
CA ARG A 427 10.76 8.35 -20.07
C ARG A 427 11.14 7.20 -19.12
N GLY A 428 11.52 7.50 -17.88
CA GLY A 428 11.84 6.49 -16.87
C GLY A 428 10.68 5.51 -16.61
N LYS A 429 9.46 6.02 -16.42
CA LYS A 429 8.26 5.20 -16.22
C LYS A 429 7.93 4.34 -17.46
N ALA A 430 8.13 4.88 -18.66
CA ALA A 430 7.95 4.14 -19.90
C ALA A 430 8.98 2.98 -20.04
N THR A 431 10.25 3.23 -19.73
CA THR A 431 11.30 2.20 -19.71
C THR A 431 11.02 1.13 -18.67
N ALA A 432 10.56 1.49 -17.46
CA ALA A 432 10.19 0.51 -16.44
C ALA A 432 9.04 -0.41 -16.92
N ARG A 433 8.00 0.15 -17.53
CA ARG A 433 6.89 -0.63 -18.13
C ARG A 433 7.39 -1.56 -19.24
N GLN A 434 8.33 -1.11 -20.06
CA GLN A 434 8.96 -1.93 -21.09
C GLN A 434 9.73 -3.12 -20.50
N ILE A 435 10.54 -2.89 -19.45
CA ILE A 435 11.31 -3.96 -18.79
C ILE A 435 10.36 -4.98 -18.15
N LYS A 436 9.28 -4.53 -17.51
CA LYS A 436 8.29 -5.43 -16.92
C LYS A 436 7.54 -6.23 -17.98
N CYS A 437 7.14 -5.62 -19.11
CA CYS A 437 6.54 -6.34 -20.23
C CYS A 437 7.48 -7.40 -20.81
N LEU A 438 8.77 -7.07 -21.00
CA LEU A 438 9.80 -8.01 -21.42
C LEU A 438 9.91 -9.20 -20.45
N SER A 439 9.91 -8.91 -19.14
CA SER A 439 9.93 -9.93 -18.10
C SER A 439 8.68 -10.82 -18.10
N ASN A 440 7.49 -10.25 -18.35
CA ASN A 440 6.25 -11.01 -18.46
C ASN A 440 6.30 -11.96 -19.66
N LEU A 441 6.68 -11.48 -20.84
CA LEU A 441 6.78 -12.31 -22.05
C LEU A 441 7.82 -13.42 -21.90
N ARG A 442 8.96 -13.17 -21.24
CA ARG A 442 9.93 -14.23 -20.90
C ARG A 442 9.33 -15.30 -20.01
N GLN A 443 8.51 -14.91 -19.03
CA GLN A 443 7.85 -15.89 -18.16
C GLN A 443 6.76 -16.69 -18.88
N LEU A 444 6.02 -16.04 -19.77
CA LEU A 444 5.03 -16.71 -20.63
C LEU A 444 5.68 -17.68 -21.61
N GLU A 445 6.83 -17.30 -22.15
CA GLU A 445 7.61 -18.14 -23.05
C GLU A 445 8.19 -19.34 -22.31
N LEU A 446 8.81 -19.15 -21.13
CA LEU A 446 9.29 -20.27 -20.31
C LEU A 446 8.16 -21.24 -19.96
N ALA A 447 6.98 -20.71 -19.63
CA ALA A 447 5.79 -21.53 -19.41
C ALA A 447 5.34 -22.28 -20.68
N ALA A 448 5.48 -21.67 -21.86
CA ALA A 448 5.20 -22.32 -23.13
C ALA A 448 6.19 -23.46 -23.43
N GLN A 449 7.49 -23.27 -23.15
CA GLN A 449 8.48 -24.34 -23.28
C GLN A 449 8.16 -25.52 -22.37
N MET A 450 7.88 -25.26 -21.08
CA MET A 450 7.48 -26.30 -20.13
C MET A 450 6.23 -27.05 -20.60
N TYR A 451 5.23 -26.32 -21.10
CA TYR A 451 4.04 -26.93 -21.70
C TYR A 451 4.41 -27.83 -22.88
N TRP A 452 5.26 -27.37 -23.81
CA TRP A 452 5.63 -28.15 -24.99
C TRP A 452 6.42 -29.40 -24.60
N ASP A 453 7.34 -29.30 -23.66
CA ASP A 453 8.12 -30.44 -23.14
C ASP A 453 7.20 -31.52 -22.56
N GLU A 454 6.17 -31.12 -21.80
CA GLU A 454 5.17 -32.05 -21.25
C GLU A 454 4.18 -32.59 -22.29
N ASN A 455 4.03 -31.91 -23.43
CA ASN A 455 3.06 -32.24 -24.48
C ASN A 455 3.71 -32.74 -25.77
N ASN A 456 4.89 -33.39 -25.69
CA ASN A 456 5.63 -33.96 -26.84
C ASN A 456 5.90 -32.95 -27.97
N GLY A 457 6.21 -31.70 -27.61
CA GLY A 457 6.43 -30.59 -28.53
C GLY A 457 5.15 -30.03 -29.15
N SER A 458 3.96 -30.44 -28.71
CA SER A 458 2.70 -29.98 -29.31
C SER A 458 2.34 -28.57 -28.86
N ALA A 459 2.06 -27.68 -29.81
CA ALA A 459 1.57 -26.34 -29.55
C ALA A 459 0.20 -26.37 -28.85
N PHE A 460 -0.03 -25.46 -27.91
CA PHE A 460 -1.38 -25.22 -27.40
C PHE A 460 -2.23 -24.53 -28.48
N ARG A 461 -3.55 -24.73 -28.40
CA ARG A 461 -4.50 -24.16 -29.37
C ARG A 461 -4.99 -22.80 -28.90
N TYR A 462 -5.26 -21.91 -29.84
CA TYR A 462 -5.85 -20.59 -29.58
C TYR A 462 -7.19 -20.70 -28.83
N ARG A 463 -8.05 -21.63 -29.26
CA ARG A 463 -9.38 -21.87 -28.69
C ARG A 463 -9.64 -23.38 -28.60
N GLY A 464 -10.14 -23.81 -27.45
CA GLY A 464 -10.56 -25.17 -27.14
C GLY A 464 -12.08 -25.35 -27.22
N VAL A 465 -12.59 -26.28 -26.40
CA VAL A 465 -14.01 -26.65 -26.36
C VAL A 465 -14.82 -25.61 -25.58
N ALA A 466 -16.04 -25.32 -26.04
CA ALA A 466 -16.98 -24.49 -25.31
C ALA A 466 -17.51 -25.25 -24.08
N THR A 467 -17.46 -24.63 -22.90
CA THR A 467 -17.86 -25.25 -21.62
C THR A 467 -18.60 -24.24 -20.75
N ASN A 468 -19.63 -24.69 -20.01
CA ASN A 468 -20.32 -23.90 -18.98
C ASN A 468 -20.78 -22.49 -19.42
N GLY A 469 -21.19 -22.33 -20.68
CA GLY A 469 -21.64 -21.03 -21.22
C GLY A 469 -20.50 -20.07 -21.59
N GLY A 470 -19.25 -20.55 -21.65
CA GLY A 470 -18.07 -19.81 -22.09
C GLY A 470 -17.22 -20.59 -23.09
N ASP A 471 -16.07 -20.05 -23.43
CA ASP A 471 -15.11 -20.62 -24.35
C ASP A 471 -13.72 -20.67 -23.68
N ILE A 472 -13.03 -21.81 -23.78
CA ILE A 472 -11.63 -21.95 -23.33
C ILE A 472 -10.73 -21.39 -24.42
N TYR A 473 -9.92 -20.40 -24.07
CA TYR A 473 -8.83 -19.89 -24.89
C TYR A 473 -7.49 -20.30 -24.29
N TRP A 474 -6.41 -20.13 -25.05
CA TRP A 474 -5.05 -20.42 -24.58
C TRP A 474 -4.71 -19.72 -23.25
N PHE A 475 -5.31 -18.56 -22.99
CA PHE A 475 -5.06 -17.72 -21.83
C PHE A 475 -6.04 -17.93 -20.66
N GLY A 476 -7.11 -18.71 -20.83
CA GLY A 476 -8.13 -18.92 -19.80
C GLY A 476 -9.52 -19.19 -20.35
N TRP A 477 -10.48 -19.40 -19.44
CA TRP A 477 -11.89 -19.54 -19.78
C TRP A 477 -12.57 -18.17 -19.73
N LEU A 478 -13.35 -17.85 -20.76
CA LEU A 478 -14.08 -16.58 -20.86
C LEU A 478 -15.57 -16.86 -21.09
N ALA A 479 -16.42 -16.34 -20.20
CA ALA A 479 -17.87 -16.48 -20.31
C ALA A 479 -18.42 -15.80 -21.57
N ARG A 480 -19.49 -16.34 -22.16
CA ARG A 480 -20.28 -15.61 -23.17
C ARG A 480 -21.16 -14.58 -22.49
N GLY A 481 -21.56 -13.56 -23.25
CA GLY A 481 -22.46 -12.51 -22.77
C GLY A 481 -21.95 -11.12 -23.09
N SER A 482 -22.47 -10.13 -22.36
CA SER A 482 -22.13 -8.72 -22.55
C SER A 482 -20.67 -8.43 -22.22
N GLU A 483 -19.95 -7.85 -23.19
CA GLU A 483 -18.57 -7.41 -23.00
C GLU A 483 -18.48 -6.38 -21.88
N GLY A 484 -17.35 -6.39 -21.15
CA GLY A 484 -17.14 -5.59 -19.94
C GLY A 484 -17.74 -6.22 -18.67
N LYS A 485 -18.49 -7.32 -18.81
CA LYS A 485 -19.12 -8.05 -17.69
C LYS A 485 -18.89 -9.56 -17.74
N ARG A 486 -18.20 -10.07 -18.75
CA ARG A 486 -17.92 -11.52 -18.87
C ARG A 486 -17.04 -11.95 -17.70
N ALA A 487 -17.41 -13.04 -17.04
CA ALA A 487 -16.53 -13.71 -16.09
C ALA A 487 -15.33 -14.28 -16.85
N PHE A 488 -14.15 -14.17 -16.24
CA PHE A 488 -12.90 -14.65 -16.80
C PHE A 488 -12.17 -15.47 -15.73
N ASP A 489 -11.72 -16.66 -16.09
CA ASP A 489 -10.95 -17.55 -15.23
C ASP A 489 -9.62 -17.91 -15.92
N PRO A 490 -8.49 -17.32 -15.51
CA PRO A 490 -7.19 -17.62 -16.08
C PRO A 490 -6.71 -19.04 -15.75
N SER A 491 -7.27 -19.71 -14.73
CA SER A 491 -6.82 -21.03 -14.29
C SER A 491 -7.03 -22.13 -15.32
N CYS A 492 -7.95 -21.90 -16.26
CA CYS A 492 -8.25 -22.78 -17.36
C CYS A 492 -7.32 -22.60 -18.58
N GLY A 493 -6.35 -21.66 -18.51
CA GLY A 493 -5.41 -21.38 -19.60
C GLY A 493 -4.30 -22.43 -19.68
N ALA A 494 -3.81 -22.70 -20.90
CA ALA A 494 -2.79 -23.72 -21.14
C ALA A 494 -1.50 -23.47 -20.36
N LEU A 495 -1.12 -22.20 -20.20
CA LEU A 495 0.12 -21.80 -19.54
C LEU A 495 -0.03 -21.59 -18.03
N PHE A 496 -1.27 -21.50 -17.52
CA PHE A 496 -1.51 -21.14 -16.11
C PHE A 496 -0.84 -22.06 -15.09
N PRO A 497 -0.85 -23.41 -15.25
CA PRO A 497 -0.20 -24.32 -14.29
C PRO A 497 1.30 -24.03 -14.10
N TYR A 498 1.98 -23.59 -15.16
CA TYR A 498 3.42 -23.31 -15.17
C TYR A 498 3.75 -21.91 -14.66
N LEU A 499 2.78 -21.00 -14.66
CA LEU A 499 2.94 -19.62 -14.22
C LEU A 499 2.80 -19.45 -12.70
N GLY A 500 2.11 -20.37 -12.01
CA GLY A 500 1.99 -20.34 -10.55
C GLY A 500 1.36 -19.05 -9.98
N GLY A 501 0.48 -18.38 -10.75
CA GLY A 501 -0.20 -17.16 -10.31
C GLY A 501 0.66 -15.88 -10.29
N ARG A 502 1.76 -15.83 -11.05
CA ARG A 502 2.73 -14.71 -11.06
C ARG A 502 2.23 -13.36 -11.62
N GLY A 503 0.99 -13.24 -12.08
CA GLY A 503 0.41 -11.96 -12.51
C GLY A 503 1.05 -11.41 -13.79
N VAL A 504 1.26 -12.26 -14.81
CA VAL A 504 1.96 -11.91 -16.06
C VAL A 504 1.01 -11.65 -17.24
N GLU A 505 -0.30 -11.72 -17.01
CA GLU A 505 -1.35 -11.79 -18.04
C GLU A 505 -1.49 -10.48 -18.82
N VAL A 506 -1.24 -9.34 -18.17
CA VAL A 506 -1.46 -8.01 -18.73
C VAL A 506 -0.16 -7.22 -18.79
N CYS A 507 0.16 -6.73 -19.98
CA CYS A 507 1.27 -5.81 -20.18
C CYS A 507 1.01 -4.49 -19.42
N PRO A 508 1.98 -3.98 -18.60
CA PRO A 508 1.81 -2.72 -17.86
C PRO A 508 1.65 -1.45 -18.72
N ALA A 509 1.93 -1.55 -20.02
CA ALA A 509 1.69 -0.48 -20.98
C ALA A 509 0.33 -0.59 -21.67
N LEU A 510 -0.45 -1.66 -21.44
CA LEU A 510 -1.85 -1.72 -21.86
C LEU A 510 -2.67 -0.77 -21.01
N ASN A 511 -3.01 0.39 -21.53
CA ASN A 511 -3.84 1.34 -20.80
C ASN A 511 -5.33 1.00 -20.97
N TYR A 512 -5.79 -0.02 -20.26
CA TYR A 512 -7.21 -0.41 -20.25
C TYR A 512 -8.10 0.53 -19.40
N SER A 513 -7.51 1.57 -18.81
CA SER A 513 -8.24 2.65 -18.11
C SER A 513 -8.64 3.81 -19.05
N LEU A 514 -8.28 3.76 -20.33
CA LEU A 514 -8.70 4.76 -21.31
C LEU A 514 -10.23 4.75 -21.45
N GLN A 515 -10.84 5.93 -21.59
CA GLN A 515 -12.29 6.04 -21.84
C GLN A 515 -12.71 5.33 -23.14
N GLN A 516 -11.85 5.38 -24.15
CA GLN A 516 -12.03 4.69 -25.43
C GLN A 516 -11.63 3.20 -25.38
N PHE A 517 -11.37 2.65 -24.18
CA PHE A 517 -11.08 1.23 -24.03
C PHE A 517 -12.35 0.43 -23.79
N LYS A 518 -12.53 -0.63 -24.55
CA LYS A 518 -13.65 -1.56 -24.47
C LYS A 518 -13.14 -2.88 -23.88
N LEU A 519 -13.55 -3.14 -22.64
CA LEU A 519 -13.22 -4.37 -21.92
C LEU A 519 -14.01 -5.55 -22.47
N LYS A 520 -13.39 -6.72 -22.58
CA LYS A 520 -14.08 -7.99 -22.90
C LYS A 520 -14.63 -8.65 -21.64
N ALA A 521 -13.88 -8.65 -20.55
CA ALA A 521 -14.28 -9.21 -19.25
C ALA A 521 -14.60 -8.12 -18.22
N SER A 522 -14.90 -8.51 -16.97
CA SER A 522 -15.05 -7.57 -15.83
C SER A 522 -13.78 -6.79 -15.47
N GLY A 523 -12.70 -6.99 -16.24
CA GLY A 523 -11.42 -6.28 -16.28
C GLY A 523 -10.67 -6.65 -17.57
N ALA A 524 -9.40 -6.25 -17.71
CA ALA A 524 -8.59 -6.66 -18.85
C ALA A 524 -8.23 -8.15 -18.72
N ALA A 525 -8.75 -8.98 -19.61
CA ALA A 525 -8.55 -10.44 -19.51
C ALA A 525 -7.12 -10.86 -19.83
N TYR A 526 -6.54 -10.32 -20.90
CA TYR A 526 -5.16 -10.64 -21.30
C TYR A 526 -4.58 -9.56 -22.22
N GLY A 527 -3.29 -9.25 -22.08
CA GLY A 527 -2.64 -8.15 -22.81
C GLY A 527 -1.78 -8.55 -24.01
N TYR A 528 -1.69 -9.86 -24.26
CA TYR A 528 -0.85 -10.49 -25.28
C TYR A 528 -1.69 -11.34 -26.23
N GLY A 529 -1.20 -11.53 -27.45
CA GLY A 529 -1.83 -12.34 -28.47
C GLY A 529 -0.96 -13.52 -28.88
N TYR A 530 -1.59 -14.67 -29.08
CA TYR A 530 -0.96 -15.87 -29.61
C TYR A 530 -0.88 -15.88 -31.13
N ASN A 531 0.23 -16.35 -31.68
CA ASN A 531 0.37 -16.53 -33.11
C ASN A 531 -0.59 -17.62 -33.61
N LEU A 532 -1.61 -17.22 -34.39
CA LEU A 532 -2.61 -18.17 -34.89
C LEU A 532 -2.04 -19.25 -35.81
N CYS A 533 -0.91 -19.00 -36.48
CA CYS A 533 -0.28 -20.02 -37.32
C CYS A 533 0.27 -21.21 -36.52
N LEU A 534 0.48 -21.06 -35.20
CA LEU A 534 0.82 -22.16 -34.29
C LEU A 534 -0.43 -22.90 -33.78
N SER A 535 -1.63 -22.38 -34.02
CA SER A 535 -2.89 -22.96 -33.56
C SER A 535 -3.59 -23.76 -34.67
N ALA A 536 -3.30 -25.06 -34.77
CA ALA A 536 -4.02 -25.94 -35.68
C ALA A 536 -5.53 -26.03 -35.36
N PRO A 537 -6.42 -26.18 -36.36
CA PRO A 537 -7.85 -26.46 -36.17
C PRO A 537 -8.09 -27.75 -35.39
N MET A 538 -9.17 -27.83 -34.59
CA MET A 538 -9.50 -29.01 -33.76
C MET A 538 -9.53 -30.35 -34.52
N SER A 539 -9.81 -30.31 -35.83
CA SER A 539 -9.82 -31.47 -36.72
C SER A 539 -8.43 -31.97 -37.15
N GLN A 540 -7.37 -31.21 -36.86
CA GLN A 540 -5.99 -31.54 -37.23
C GLN A 540 -5.12 -31.71 -35.98
N PRO A 541 -4.01 -32.48 -36.07
CA PRO A 541 -3.00 -32.55 -35.02
C PRO A 541 -2.44 -31.16 -34.70
N ALA A 542 -2.04 -30.95 -33.45
CA ALA A 542 -1.35 -29.73 -33.04
C ALA A 542 -0.03 -29.56 -33.82
N ILE A 543 0.36 -28.31 -34.08
CA ILE A 543 1.66 -28.00 -34.66
C ILE A 543 2.74 -28.48 -33.68
N ASN A 544 3.74 -29.21 -34.19
CA ASN A 544 4.85 -29.65 -33.35
C ASN A 544 6.00 -28.66 -33.44
N LEU A 545 6.33 -28.02 -32.31
CA LEU A 545 7.37 -26.99 -32.22
C LEU A 545 8.76 -27.52 -32.57
N ASN A 546 9.03 -28.81 -32.36
CA ASN A 546 10.30 -29.44 -32.73
C ASN A 546 10.49 -29.54 -34.26
N LYS A 547 9.44 -29.29 -35.04
CA LYS A 547 9.49 -29.28 -36.51
C LYS A 547 9.61 -27.87 -37.09
N ILE A 548 9.64 -26.83 -36.25
CA ILE A 548 9.82 -25.46 -36.74
C ILE A 548 11.26 -25.28 -37.20
N ILE A 549 11.42 -24.92 -38.47
CA ILE A 549 12.75 -24.79 -39.12
C ILE A 549 13.50 -23.56 -38.60
N ARG A 550 12.78 -22.49 -38.23
CA ARG A 550 13.36 -21.20 -37.83
C ARG A 550 12.81 -20.68 -36.49
N PRO A 551 13.05 -21.38 -35.38
CA PRO A 551 12.44 -21.04 -34.09
C PRO A 551 12.83 -19.64 -33.59
N ILE A 552 14.03 -19.16 -33.91
CA ILE A 552 14.50 -17.80 -33.61
C ILE A 552 13.79 -16.70 -34.43
N GLU A 553 13.16 -17.03 -35.55
CA GLU A 553 12.41 -16.07 -36.37
C GLU A 553 10.90 -16.20 -36.19
N THR A 554 10.42 -17.32 -35.64
CA THR A 554 8.99 -17.59 -35.45
C THR A 554 8.49 -17.10 -34.10
N ALA A 555 7.57 -16.14 -34.13
CA ALA A 555 6.91 -15.58 -32.96
C ALA A 555 5.86 -16.53 -32.39
N VAL A 556 5.77 -16.56 -31.07
CA VAL A 556 4.78 -17.32 -30.29
C VAL A 556 3.73 -16.37 -29.74
N LEU A 557 4.17 -15.33 -29.03
CA LEU A 557 3.33 -14.35 -28.37
C LEU A 557 3.80 -12.94 -28.71
N ALA A 558 2.87 -11.99 -28.80
CA ALA A 558 3.19 -10.58 -29.00
C ALA A 558 2.23 -9.67 -28.23
N ASP A 559 2.62 -8.41 -27.99
CA ASP A 559 1.67 -7.39 -27.55
C ASP A 559 0.53 -7.27 -28.56
N ALA A 560 -0.72 -7.45 -28.11
CA ALA A 560 -1.88 -7.50 -28.99
C ALA A 560 -3.04 -6.65 -28.49
N ALA A 561 -3.77 -6.08 -29.45
CA ALA A 561 -5.00 -5.32 -29.25
C ALA A 561 -5.73 -5.17 -30.58
N GLN A 562 -6.99 -4.75 -30.55
CA GLN A 562 -7.77 -4.48 -31.76
C GLN A 562 -8.47 -3.12 -31.63
N VAL A 563 -8.68 -2.46 -32.77
CA VAL A 563 -9.67 -1.36 -32.87
C VAL A 563 -11.01 -1.96 -33.26
N ASN A 564 -11.96 -1.95 -32.34
CA ASN A 564 -13.31 -2.44 -32.56
C ASN A 564 -14.20 -1.29 -33.09
N THR A 565 -14.98 -1.58 -34.11
CA THR A 565 -15.92 -0.63 -34.73
C THR A 565 -17.30 -1.23 -34.98
N PHE A 566 -17.59 -2.41 -34.47
CA PHE A 566 -18.77 -3.18 -34.90
C PHE A 566 -19.54 -3.81 -33.75
N GLN A 567 -18.95 -3.87 -32.55
CA GLN A 567 -19.61 -4.41 -31.36
C GLN A 567 -19.82 -3.30 -30.31
N PRO A 568 -21.08 -3.00 -29.94
CA PRO A 568 -21.40 -2.01 -28.93
C PRO A 568 -20.63 -2.24 -27.61
N PRO A 569 -20.21 -1.17 -26.92
CA PRO A 569 -20.46 0.24 -27.22
C PRO A 569 -19.66 0.82 -28.40
N ALA A 570 -18.74 0.05 -29.00
CA ALA A 570 -18.02 0.49 -30.18
C ALA A 570 -18.92 0.47 -31.43
N SER A 571 -18.67 1.43 -32.33
CA SER A 571 -19.37 1.56 -33.61
C SER A 571 -18.42 2.16 -34.66
N PRO A 572 -18.81 2.24 -35.95
CA PRO A 572 -17.97 2.90 -36.95
C PRO A 572 -17.69 4.36 -36.61
N ASP A 573 -18.65 5.05 -36.00
CA ASP A 573 -18.54 6.46 -35.56
C ASP A 573 -17.89 6.60 -34.18
N HIS A 574 -17.74 5.49 -33.44
CA HIS A 574 -17.13 5.45 -32.12
C HIS A 574 -16.15 4.26 -32.01
N PRO A 575 -15.00 4.31 -32.70
CA PRO A 575 -14.00 3.26 -32.65
C PRO A 575 -13.40 3.18 -31.23
N MET A 576 -13.26 1.97 -30.71
CA MET A 576 -12.71 1.74 -29.38
C MET A 576 -11.54 0.76 -29.44
N LEU A 577 -10.54 0.97 -28.58
CA LEU A 577 -9.44 0.02 -28.37
C LEU A 577 -9.95 -1.12 -27.48
N GLU A 578 -9.64 -2.36 -27.80
CA GLU A 578 -9.94 -3.50 -26.93
C GLU A 578 -8.75 -4.45 -26.81
N GLU A 579 -8.71 -5.21 -25.71
CA GLU A 579 -7.79 -6.34 -25.64
C GLU A 579 -8.12 -7.38 -26.72
N PHE A 580 -7.06 -8.02 -27.21
CA PHE A 580 -7.19 -9.02 -28.26
C PHE A 580 -6.16 -10.12 -28.07
N TYR A 581 -6.51 -11.33 -28.46
CA TYR A 581 -5.87 -12.54 -27.93
C TYR A 581 -5.06 -13.31 -28.95
N TYR A 582 -4.90 -12.77 -30.15
CA TYR A 582 -4.08 -13.37 -31.18
C TYR A 582 -3.43 -12.34 -32.09
N VAL A 583 -2.37 -12.78 -32.78
CA VAL A 583 -1.78 -12.10 -33.93
C VAL A 583 -1.83 -13.05 -35.13
N SER A 584 -2.06 -12.51 -36.32
CA SER A 584 -2.27 -13.32 -37.53
C SER A 584 -1.60 -12.71 -38.76
N THR A 585 -1.43 -13.52 -39.80
CA THR A 585 -0.99 -13.09 -41.13
C THR A 585 -2.12 -12.50 -41.97
N ASN A 586 -3.34 -12.39 -41.43
CA ASN A 586 -4.49 -11.85 -42.16
C ASN A 586 -4.26 -10.36 -42.44
N ALA A 587 -4.17 -10.00 -43.72
CA ALA A 587 -3.88 -8.64 -44.14
C ALA A 587 -4.95 -7.61 -43.71
N ASN A 588 -6.16 -8.08 -43.38
CA ASN A 588 -7.27 -7.23 -42.96
C ASN A 588 -7.37 -7.04 -41.44
N GLU A 589 -6.51 -7.70 -40.66
CA GLU A 589 -6.60 -7.72 -39.20
C GLU A 589 -5.39 -7.04 -38.54
N ALA A 590 -5.56 -5.79 -38.12
CA ALA A 590 -4.61 -5.10 -37.26
C ALA A 590 -4.78 -5.57 -35.81
N THR A 591 -3.94 -6.52 -35.40
CA THR A 591 -4.08 -7.24 -34.12
C THR A 591 -2.86 -7.11 -33.20
N ALA A 592 -1.77 -6.52 -33.68
CA ALA A 592 -0.58 -6.24 -32.90
C ALA A 592 -0.62 -4.80 -32.35
N HIS A 593 -0.12 -4.59 -31.14
CA HIS A 593 -0.17 -3.28 -30.48
C HIS A 593 1.24 -2.77 -30.16
N PHE A 594 1.64 -1.71 -30.85
CA PHE A 594 2.97 -1.12 -30.78
C PHE A 594 3.09 -0.09 -29.62
N ARG A 595 2.72 -0.52 -28.42
CA ARG A 595 2.53 0.32 -27.22
C ARG A 595 3.81 0.75 -26.50
N HIS A 596 4.98 0.26 -26.93
CA HIS A 596 6.25 0.52 -26.26
C HIS A 596 7.11 1.53 -27.02
N GLY A 597 6.57 2.72 -27.29
CA GLY A 597 7.26 3.72 -28.11
C GLY A 597 7.22 3.34 -29.59
N GLN A 598 6.04 2.97 -30.09
CA GLN A 598 5.79 2.53 -31.47
C GLN A 598 6.48 1.21 -31.83
N THR A 599 6.74 0.38 -30.82
CA THR A 599 7.20 -1.00 -30.99
C THR A 599 6.36 -1.95 -30.14
N ALA A 600 6.28 -3.21 -30.55
CA ALA A 600 5.68 -4.31 -29.81
C ALA A 600 6.78 -5.23 -29.27
N ARG A 601 6.56 -5.85 -28.11
CA ARG A 601 7.38 -6.95 -27.62
C ARG A 601 6.84 -8.26 -28.18
N VAL A 602 7.76 -9.14 -28.57
CA VAL A 602 7.44 -10.40 -29.23
C VAL A 602 8.31 -11.50 -28.65
N ALA A 603 7.71 -12.59 -28.17
CA ALA A 603 8.41 -13.80 -27.74
C ALA A 603 8.50 -14.77 -28.93
N PHE A 604 9.64 -15.43 -29.08
CA PHE A 604 9.95 -16.34 -30.19
C PHE A 604 10.09 -17.79 -29.71
N CYS A 605 10.00 -18.76 -30.64
CA CYS A 605 9.95 -20.18 -30.31
C CYS A 605 11.25 -20.74 -29.69
N ASP A 606 12.38 -20.04 -29.80
CA ASP A 606 13.66 -20.38 -29.15
C ASP A 606 13.81 -19.78 -27.74
N GLY A 607 12.86 -18.93 -27.34
CA GLY A 607 12.72 -18.35 -26.02
C GLY A 607 13.34 -17.01 -25.73
N HIS A 608 13.90 -16.36 -26.75
CA HIS A 608 14.20 -14.94 -26.61
C HIS A 608 12.92 -14.08 -26.79
N VAL A 609 13.00 -12.85 -26.27
CA VAL A 609 11.97 -11.84 -26.47
C VAL A 609 12.60 -10.65 -27.19
N GLY A 610 12.10 -10.38 -28.39
CA GLY A 610 12.55 -9.32 -29.27
C GLY A 610 11.60 -8.11 -29.28
N THR A 611 11.88 -7.21 -30.20
CA THR A 611 11.12 -5.97 -30.41
C THR A 611 10.83 -5.82 -31.89
N GLU A 612 9.57 -5.58 -32.23
CA GLU A 612 9.11 -5.45 -33.61
C GLU A 612 8.45 -4.10 -33.84
N ARG A 613 8.60 -3.59 -35.06
CA ARG A 613 7.97 -2.35 -35.54
C ARG A 613 6.70 -2.70 -36.32
N PRO A 614 5.75 -1.76 -36.46
CA PRO A 614 4.60 -1.98 -37.33
C PRO A 614 5.06 -2.21 -38.76
N LEU A 615 4.41 -3.17 -39.43
CA LEU A 615 4.51 -3.28 -40.88
C LEU A 615 4.12 -1.94 -41.51
N GLU A 616 4.88 -1.50 -42.51
CA GLU A 616 4.67 -0.19 -43.12
C GLU A 616 3.23 -0.04 -43.65
N GLY A 617 2.60 1.10 -43.36
CA GLY A 617 1.20 1.36 -43.74
C GLY A 617 0.15 0.47 -43.05
N SER A 618 0.52 -0.35 -42.05
CA SER A 618 -0.41 -1.27 -41.40
C SER A 618 -1.15 -0.71 -40.19
N LEU A 619 -0.79 0.49 -39.72
CA LEU A 619 -1.42 1.11 -38.55
C LEU A 619 -2.89 1.42 -38.83
N ASP A 620 -3.72 1.12 -37.85
CA ASP A 620 -5.16 1.35 -37.90
C ASP A 620 -5.47 2.86 -37.88
N GLN A 621 -6.05 3.34 -38.99
CA GLN A 621 -6.33 4.76 -39.19
C GLN A 621 -7.50 5.28 -38.35
N ARG A 622 -8.29 4.39 -37.75
CA ARG A 622 -9.45 4.76 -36.93
C ARG A 622 -9.05 5.24 -35.54
N LEU A 623 -7.95 4.71 -35.00
CA LEU A 623 -7.33 5.14 -33.74
C LEU A 623 -5.80 5.25 -33.88
N PRO A 624 -5.29 6.21 -34.68
CA PRO A 624 -3.87 6.27 -35.03
C PRO A 624 -2.97 6.50 -33.81
N ALA A 625 -3.48 7.20 -32.79
CA ALA A 625 -2.76 7.44 -31.53
C ALA A 625 -2.57 6.19 -30.66
N GLN A 626 -3.25 5.07 -30.97
CA GLN A 626 -3.12 3.81 -30.22
C GLN A 626 -2.12 2.85 -30.85
N PHE A 627 -1.57 3.14 -32.03
CA PHE A 627 -0.54 2.32 -32.68
C PHE A 627 -0.88 0.82 -32.74
N VAL A 628 -2.13 0.50 -33.10
CA VAL A 628 -2.54 -0.88 -33.42
C VAL A 628 -2.27 -1.11 -34.91
N GLY A 629 -1.66 -2.24 -35.27
CA GLY A 629 -1.27 -2.53 -36.65
C GLY A 629 -0.97 -4.01 -36.88
N ARG A 630 -0.12 -4.31 -37.85
CA ARG A 630 0.29 -5.68 -38.18
C ARG A 630 1.77 -5.90 -37.92
N LEU A 631 2.10 -7.10 -37.46
CA LEU A 631 3.47 -7.61 -37.51
C LEU A 631 3.80 -8.05 -38.95
N ARG A 632 5.09 -8.12 -39.26
CA ARG A 632 5.56 -8.64 -40.54
C ARG A 632 5.20 -10.15 -40.67
N PRO A 633 4.60 -10.62 -41.78
CA PRO A 633 4.11 -12.00 -41.87
C PRO A 633 5.18 -13.09 -41.70
N GLU A 634 6.45 -12.74 -41.97
CA GLU A 634 7.59 -13.67 -41.95
C GLU A 634 7.86 -14.22 -40.55
N ILE A 635 7.57 -13.44 -39.50
CA ILE A 635 7.74 -13.91 -38.12
C ILE A 635 6.54 -14.71 -37.61
N LEU A 636 5.40 -14.68 -38.31
CA LEU A 636 4.19 -15.38 -37.89
C LEU A 636 4.03 -16.71 -38.62
N THR A 637 4.50 -16.78 -39.86
CA THR A 637 4.31 -17.96 -40.72
C THR A 637 5.10 -19.15 -40.19
N VAL A 638 4.42 -20.29 -40.07
CA VAL A 638 5.04 -21.58 -39.74
C VAL A 638 5.20 -22.34 -41.07
N PRO A 639 6.43 -22.75 -41.44
CA PRO A 639 6.71 -23.45 -42.71
C PRO A 639 5.99 -24.78 -42.88
#